data_AF-A0A661NQB8-F1
#
_entry.id   AF-A0A661NQB8-F1
#
_cell.length_a   1.000
_cell.length_b   1.000
_cell.length_c   1.000
_cell.angle_alpha   90.00
_cell.angle_beta   90.00
_cell.angle_gamma   90.00
#
_symmetry.space_group_name_H-M   'P 1'
#
loop_
_entity.id
_entity.type
_entity.pdbx_description
1 polymer ?
#
loop_
_entity_poly.entity_id
_entity_poly.type
_entity_poly.pdbx_seq_one_letter_code
_entity_poly.pdbx_strand_id
1 'polypeptide(L)'
;MTGSLVALAALVAALIGAPSAGPSGAEILGDPRYGFCHDDDYLLDRWEHRWCPLVGEHNEACPGLPGACKRKARRTDRSSPPPGCSAGGSGEPDGAGRRSGGSSDGAGDAAGTGPPSGGSPGDSAGRDGSSRSGSSGDTDGRPRPQPGDGDGQRASPPPRDPPAPRTITLPSGVSGFAQLTFFLLLAVGLGLLVWVIVRARLAGRDEDDLEAPPGDEASAEPAPGALRIVETDVERLLSKARQAAGRGDYEQAIADAYAAMLRRLEGDGLIDVHASRTNADYLRALRKRPELAAPVRAIVQDVERVQFGATAASPSLFESLLARVLPLTARSVLLLVFALAATLVCPAAAWAGDLGGSSTAPSGSRGVVELLRQRDIEVSYRIEELSNFAEDLGVLVILPGGGPKDGNWDSVLQWVKKGGTLVLAGELPSDERVGIRYRSDPSGSRRLTGAWRFENALEQLDLQVPPGGAIVVDPEGLEALPMLVRVGGSESLYGVHGRLGRGQIMALADEHLFTNIALALGDNGEAVVRILTGHGPVQICTSWTGAAASSPFESVHRAKLTPLIAQLLLLLALFFLWKGIAFGQLRDPAEKTRRRFADHVRAVGLQYARARASAHALGAYARWALERLRERVPRGRQSDLDELADKLSVRSGWRAEEIAALLRHAQAASDAGSGASLRPSSLRAGLEPSAQALRLMEPKQQHSQQHVELMQRLAELVAALGRRGESS
;
A
#
# COMPACT_ATOMS: atom_id res chain seq x y z
N MET A 1 -0.21 73.87 -25.28
CA MET A 1 -0.03 72.83 -24.23
C MET A 1 -1.03 71.66 -24.34
N THR A 2 -1.91 71.62 -25.34
CA THR A 2 -2.91 70.54 -25.51
C THR A 2 -2.41 69.28 -26.23
N GLY A 3 -1.34 69.37 -27.03
CA GLY A 3 -0.83 68.23 -27.81
C GLY A 3 -0.19 67.09 -26.99
N SER A 4 0.53 67.41 -25.91
CA SER A 4 1.26 66.40 -25.12
C SER A 4 0.35 65.46 -24.32
N LEU A 5 -0.85 65.91 -23.92
CA LEU A 5 -1.79 65.07 -23.18
C LEU A 5 -2.42 63.98 -24.06
N VAL A 6 -2.71 64.27 -25.33
CA VAL A 6 -3.22 63.28 -26.29
C VAL A 6 -2.16 62.23 -26.62
N ALA A 7 -0.91 62.66 -26.82
CA ALA A 7 0.21 61.73 -27.04
C ALA A 7 0.47 60.82 -25.83
N LEU A 8 0.38 61.35 -24.60
CA LEU A 8 0.55 60.56 -23.38
C LEU A 8 -0.61 59.57 -23.18
N ALA A 9 -1.85 59.97 -23.44
CA ALA A 9 -3.02 59.09 -23.38
C ALA A 9 -2.94 57.96 -24.42
N ALA A 10 -2.50 58.26 -25.65
CA ALA A 10 -2.27 57.24 -26.68
C ALA A 10 -1.11 56.29 -26.32
N LEU A 11 -0.04 56.80 -25.71
CA LEU A 11 1.08 55.97 -25.26
C LEU A 11 0.68 55.06 -24.08
N VAL A 12 -0.12 55.56 -23.14
CA VAL A 12 -0.67 54.75 -22.04
C VAL A 12 -1.66 53.71 -22.55
N ALA A 13 -2.51 54.04 -23.54
CA ALA A 13 -3.39 53.07 -24.18
C ALA A 13 -2.64 52.03 -25.05
N ALA A 14 -1.42 52.33 -25.49
CA ALA A 14 -0.54 51.37 -26.19
C ALA A 14 0.32 50.53 -25.22
N LEU A 15 0.62 51.05 -24.02
CA LEU A 15 1.36 50.35 -22.96
C LEU A 15 0.46 49.47 -22.09
N ILE A 16 -0.82 49.86 -21.91
CA ILE A 16 -1.89 48.93 -21.56
C ILE A 16 -2.26 48.20 -22.85
N GLY A 17 -1.37 47.31 -23.30
CA GLY A 17 -1.69 46.40 -24.40
C GLY A 17 -3.00 45.71 -24.07
N ALA A 18 -3.99 45.83 -24.96
CA ALA A 18 -5.23 45.09 -24.83
C ALA A 18 -4.87 43.62 -24.57
N PRO A 19 -5.39 42.97 -23.51
CA PRO A 19 -4.89 41.69 -23.05
C PRO A 19 -4.91 40.72 -24.23
N SER A 20 -3.71 40.41 -24.74
CA SER A 20 -3.52 39.59 -25.91
C SER A 20 -4.23 38.28 -25.65
N ALA A 21 -5.21 37.94 -26.50
CA ALA A 21 -6.20 36.88 -26.28
C ALA A 21 -5.60 35.75 -25.45
N GLY A 22 -5.99 35.71 -24.18
CA GLY A 22 -5.36 34.85 -23.18
C GLY A 22 -5.43 33.39 -23.64
N PRO A 23 -4.54 32.53 -23.13
CA PRO A 23 -4.26 31.21 -23.69
C PRO A 23 -5.54 30.52 -24.13
N SER A 24 -5.62 30.31 -25.44
CA SER A 24 -6.80 29.74 -26.10
C SER A 24 -6.89 28.26 -25.75
N GLY A 25 -8.08 27.66 -25.91
CA GLY A 25 -8.27 26.23 -25.69
C GLY A 25 -7.26 25.35 -26.45
N ALA A 26 -6.74 25.85 -27.58
CA ALA A 26 -5.65 25.30 -28.36
C ALA A 26 -4.39 24.93 -27.57
N GLU A 27 -3.96 25.74 -26.59
CA GLU A 27 -2.73 25.44 -25.84
C GLU A 27 -2.89 24.19 -24.98
N ILE A 28 -4.04 24.07 -24.32
CA ILE A 28 -4.40 22.94 -23.45
C ILE A 28 -4.65 21.70 -24.28
N LEU A 29 -5.39 21.84 -25.38
CA LEU A 29 -5.70 20.77 -26.32
C LEU A 29 -4.49 20.33 -27.16
N GLY A 30 -3.40 21.10 -27.16
CA GLY A 30 -2.11 20.72 -27.74
C GLY A 30 -1.28 19.74 -26.90
N ASP A 31 -1.75 19.36 -25.71
CA ASP A 31 -1.15 18.31 -24.88
C ASP A 31 -1.56 16.91 -25.39
N PRO A 32 -0.59 16.02 -25.75
CA PRO A 32 -0.84 14.69 -26.33
C PRO A 32 -1.86 13.79 -25.63
N ARG A 33 -2.20 14.04 -24.35
CA ARG A 33 -3.26 13.29 -23.64
C ARG A 33 -4.68 13.61 -24.11
N TYR A 34 -4.89 14.71 -24.84
CA TYR A 34 -6.14 14.99 -25.55
C TYR A 34 -6.12 14.29 -26.91
N GLY A 35 -6.16 12.96 -26.90
CA GLY A 35 -5.93 12.13 -28.09
C GLY A 35 -6.77 12.51 -29.30
N PHE A 36 -8.00 13.02 -29.11
CA PHE A 36 -8.87 13.48 -30.19
C PHE A 36 -8.35 14.70 -30.98
N CYS A 37 -7.34 15.42 -30.47
CA CYS A 37 -6.65 16.51 -31.18
C CYS A 37 -5.36 16.06 -31.88
N HIS A 38 -4.86 14.86 -31.60
CA HIS A 38 -3.56 14.36 -32.05
C HIS A 38 -3.63 13.04 -32.83
N ASP A 39 -4.79 12.38 -32.84
CA ASP A 39 -5.04 11.10 -33.51
C ASP A 39 -6.23 11.21 -34.48
N ASP A 40 -5.94 11.22 -35.79
CA ASP A 40 -6.92 11.23 -36.89
C ASP A 40 -7.79 9.96 -36.95
N ASP A 41 -7.39 8.89 -36.25
CA ASP A 41 -8.13 7.63 -36.11
C ASP A 41 -8.96 7.58 -34.81
N TYR A 42 -8.98 8.65 -34.00
CA TYR A 42 -9.75 8.70 -32.76
C TYR A 42 -11.25 8.47 -33.01
N LEU A 43 -11.81 7.45 -32.34
CA LEU A 43 -13.21 7.06 -32.50
C LEU A 43 -14.12 7.80 -31.51
N LEU A 44 -14.57 9.00 -31.89
CA LEU A 44 -15.60 9.76 -31.19
C LEU A 44 -16.87 8.93 -31.00
N ASP A 45 -17.56 9.11 -29.87
CA ASP A 45 -18.87 8.48 -29.63
C ASP A 45 -20.03 9.17 -30.37
N ARG A 46 -21.27 8.71 -30.15
CA ARG A 46 -22.47 9.25 -30.83
C ARG A 46 -22.87 10.65 -30.36
N TRP A 47 -22.56 11.01 -29.12
CA TRP A 47 -22.81 12.35 -28.56
C TRP A 47 -21.72 13.32 -29.01
N GLU A 48 -20.46 12.88 -28.98
CA GLU A 48 -19.29 13.63 -29.44
C GLU A 48 -19.38 13.95 -30.95
N HIS A 49 -19.94 13.04 -31.75
CA HIS A 49 -20.23 13.28 -33.18
C HIS A 49 -21.17 14.46 -33.45
N ARG A 50 -21.96 14.93 -32.46
CA ARG A 50 -22.87 16.08 -32.64
C ARG A 50 -22.12 17.41 -32.82
N TRP A 51 -20.83 17.44 -32.46
CA TRP A 51 -19.92 18.57 -32.64
C TRP A 51 -19.32 18.65 -34.05
N CYS A 52 -19.20 17.53 -34.77
CA CYS A 52 -18.55 17.48 -36.09
C CYS A 52 -19.09 18.48 -37.13
N PRO A 53 -20.39 18.83 -37.17
CA PRO A 53 -20.90 19.90 -38.04
C PRO A 53 -20.44 21.33 -37.69
N LEU A 54 -19.62 21.52 -36.66
CA LEU A 54 -19.01 22.79 -36.23
C LEU A 54 -17.50 22.84 -36.43
N VAL A 55 -16.84 21.68 -36.49
CA VAL A 55 -15.37 21.56 -36.55
C VAL A 55 -14.77 22.15 -37.82
N GLY A 56 -15.53 22.15 -38.92
CA GLY A 56 -15.05 22.56 -40.24
C GLY A 56 -14.11 21.52 -40.88
N GLU A 57 -13.49 21.88 -42.01
CA GLU A 57 -12.48 21.03 -42.65
C GLU A 57 -11.11 21.13 -41.97
N HIS A 58 -10.84 22.25 -41.30
CA HIS A 58 -9.60 22.58 -40.60
C HIS A 58 -9.96 23.20 -39.25
N ASN A 59 -9.24 22.81 -38.19
CA ASN A 59 -9.41 23.35 -36.85
C ASN A 59 -8.01 23.64 -36.26
N GLU A 60 -7.70 24.91 -36.04
CA GLU A 60 -6.36 25.32 -35.58
C GLU A 60 -6.09 24.92 -34.11
N ALA A 61 -7.14 24.85 -33.29
CA ALA A 61 -7.02 24.50 -31.88
C ALA A 61 -6.86 22.99 -31.62
N CYS A 62 -7.31 22.15 -32.56
CA CYS A 62 -7.39 20.71 -32.39
C CYS A 62 -7.26 20.00 -33.76
N PRO A 63 -6.03 19.94 -34.33
CA PRO A 63 -5.83 19.55 -35.74
C PRO A 63 -6.32 18.16 -36.14
N GLY A 64 -6.35 17.19 -35.21
CA GLY A 64 -6.85 15.83 -35.47
C GLY A 64 -8.37 15.68 -35.45
N LEU A 65 -9.11 16.65 -34.89
CA LEU A 65 -10.57 16.55 -34.73
C LEU A 65 -11.34 16.50 -36.06
N PRO A 66 -10.97 17.25 -37.13
CA PRO A 66 -11.52 17.04 -38.48
C PRO A 66 -11.28 15.63 -39.04
N GLY A 67 -10.21 14.95 -38.62
CA GLY A 67 -9.90 13.55 -38.96
C GLY A 67 -10.84 12.59 -38.22
N ALA A 68 -10.88 12.70 -36.88
CA ALA A 68 -11.76 11.94 -36.00
C ALA A 68 -13.24 12.05 -36.42
N CYS A 69 -13.70 13.25 -36.81
CA CYS A 69 -15.06 13.52 -37.28
C CYS A 69 -15.42 12.90 -38.65
N LYS A 70 -14.45 12.44 -39.43
CA LYS A 70 -14.70 11.68 -40.68
C LYS A 70 -14.83 10.18 -40.44
N ARG A 71 -14.46 9.70 -39.24
CA ARG A 71 -14.63 8.30 -38.85
C ARG A 71 -16.10 8.01 -38.54
N LYS A 72 -16.47 6.73 -38.48
CA LYS A 72 -17.82 6.34 -38.03
C LYS A 72 -17.85 6.35 -36.51
N ALA A 73 -18.87 7.00 -35.94
CA ALA A 73 -19.15 6.97 -34.50
C ALA A 73 -18.98 5.57 -33.91
N ARG A 74 -18.23 5.49 -32.82
CA ARG A 74 -18.03 4.24 -32.08
C ARG A 74 -19.40 3.69 -31.72
N ARG A 75 -19.71 2.46 -32.18
CA ARG A 75 -20.88 1.72 -31.70
C ARG A 75 -20.67 1.39 -30.22
N THR A 76 -21.18 2.24 -29.35
CA THR A 76 -21.37 1.92 -27.95
C THR A 76 -22.54 0.94 -27.84
N ASP A 77 -22.24 -0.35 -27.66
CA ASP A 77 -23.26 -1.36 -27.32
C ASP A 77 -23.98 -1.06 -25.99
N ARG A 78 -23.49 -0.08 -25.22
CA ARG A 78 -24.27 0.66 -24.24
C ARG A 78 -25.31 1.54 -24.95
N SER A 79 -26.51 1.01 -25.12
CA SER A 79 -27.71 1.70 -25.60
C SER A 79 -28.29 2.74 -24.62
N SER A 80 -27.57 3.07 -23.54
CA SER A 80 -27.89 4.18 -22.64
C SER A 80 -26.94 5.35 -22.94
N PRO A 81 -27.44 6.56 -23.20
CA PRO A 81 -26.59 7.76 -23.14
C PRO A 81 -25.99 7.93 -21.72
N PRO A 82 -24.97 8.77 -21.53
CA PRO A 82 -24.50 9.12 -20.20
C PRO A 82 -25.69 9.57 -19.32
N PRO A 83 -25.73 9.17 -18.03
CA PRO A 83 -26.85 9.46 -17.14
C PRO A 83 -26.99 10.98 -16.97
N GLY A 84 -28.03 11.54 -17.59
CA GLY A 84 -28.25 12.99 -17.73
C GLY A 84 -28.90 13.33 -19.07
N CYS A 85 -28.46 12.70 -20.16
CA CYS A 85 -29.00 12.90 -21.51
C CYS A 85 -30.32 12.13 -21.76
N SER A 86 -31.35 12.41 -20.95
CA SER A 86 -32.74 11.99 -21.23
C SER A 86 -33.31 12.80 -22.39
N ALA A 87 -32.97 12.43 -23.62
CA ALA A 87 -33.67 12.93 -24.80
C ALA A 87 -35.16 12.60 -24.66
N GLY A 88 -35.99 13.65 -24.55
CA GLY A 88 -37.46 13.55 -24.48
C GLY A 88 -38.06 13.09 -25.80
N GLY A 89 -37.79 11.85 -26.18
CA GLY A 89 -38.30 11.22 -27.40
C GLY A 89 -39.78 10.88 -27.27
N SER A 90 -40.65 11.81 -27.67
CA SER A 90 -41.95 11.42 -28.22
C SER A 90 -41.67 10.53 -29.44
N GLY A 91 -42.16 9.29 -29.42
CA GLY A 91 -41.90 8.33 -30.50
C GLY A 91 -42.41 8.83 -31.84
N GLU A 92 -41.49 9.01 -32.79
CA GLU A 92 -41.81 9.31 -34.19
C GLU A 92 -42.23 7.98 -34.87
N PRO A 93 -43.44 7.89 -35.45
CA PRO A 93 -43.93 6.62 -35.99
C PRO A 93 -43.42 6.39 -37.41
N ASP A 94 -42.53 5.41 -37.58
CA ASP A 94 -42.06 4.97 -38.90
C ASP A 94 -43.21 4.46 -39.79
N GLY A 95 -43.43 5.19 -40.90
CA GLY A 95 -43.80 4.66 -42.21
C GLY A 95 -44.86 3.55 -42.31
N ALA A 96 -46.15 3.91 -42.21
CA ALA A 96 -47.25 3.02 -42.59
C ALA A 96 -47.30 2.75 -44.11
N GLY A 97 -46.62 1.69 -44.56
CA GLY A 97 -46.74 1.17 -45.92
C GLY A 97 -48.11 0.56 -46.21
N ARG A 98 -49.01 1.32 -46.84
CA ARG A 98 -50.35 0.84 -47.25
C ARG A 98 -50.26 -0.30 -48.27
N ARG A 99 -50.83 -1.47 -47.93
CA ARG A 99 -51.45 -2.39 -48.91
C ARG A 99 -52.93 -2.57 -48.55
N SER A 100 -53.80 -1.94 -49.32
CA SER A 100 -55.26 -2.07 -49.22
C SER A 100 -55.78 -3.10 -50.23
N GLY A 101 -56.45 -4.14 -49.74
CA GLY A 101 -57.36 -5.00 -50.51
C GLY A 101 -58.79 -4.81 -50.02
N GLY A 102 -59.78 -4.93 -50.91
CA GLY A 102 -61.23 -4.73 -50.61
C GLY A 102 -61.81 -5.79 -49.65
N SER A 103 -63.07 -5.71 -49.21
CA SER A 103 -64.26 -5.05 -49.76
C SER A 103 -65.23 -4.65 -48.60
N SER A 104 -66.48 -4.19 -48.73
CA SER A 104 -67.46 -4.06 -49.84
C SER A 104 -68.54 -2.99 -49.54
N ASP A 105 -69.48 -2.81 -50.49
CA ASP A 105 -70.86 -2.30 -50.35
C ASP A 105 -71.13 -0.80 -50.07
N GLY A 106 -72.08 -0.24 -50.82
CA GLY A 106 -72.71 1.06 -50.52
C GLY A 106 -73.04 1.94 -51.73
N ALA A 107 -74.28 1.84 -52.23
CA ALA A 107 -74.83 2.58 -53.38
C ALA A 107 -74.70 4.12 -53.31
N GLY A 108 -74.67 4.77 -54.50
CA GLY A 108 -74.82 6.22 -54.64
C GLY A 108 -74.71 6.69 -56.10
N ASP A 109 -75.80 7.15 -56.69
CA ASP A 109 -75.87 7.64 -58.08
C ASP A 109 -75.16 8.98 -58.30
N ALA A 110 -74.58 9.20 -59.49
CA ALA A 110 -74.89 10.37 -60.34
C ALA A 110 -74.11 10.40 -61.66
N ALA A 111 -74.80 10.89 -62.70
CA ALA A 111 -74.35 11.08 -64.08
C ALA A 111 -73.00 11.82 -64.29
N GLY A 112 -72.27 11.42 -65.34
CA GLY A 112 -71.08 12.11 -65.84
C GLY A 112 -70.66 11.65 -67.25
N THR A 113 -71.20 12.29 -68.28
CA THR A 113 -71.00 11.96 -69.71
C THR A 113 -69.64 12.46 -70.28
N GLY A 114 -68.91 11.63 -71.03
CA GLY A 114 -67.77 12.08 -71.85
C GLY A 114 -67.02 10.90 -72.52
N PRO A 115 -66.69 10.91 -73.84
CA PRO A 115 -66.42 9.66 -74.57
C PRO A 115 -64.99 9.63 -75.21
N PRO A 116 -64.64 8.84 -76.25
CA PRO A 116 -63.56 7.85 -76.09
C PRO A 116 -62.43 7.90 -77.14
N SER A 117 -61.31 7.21 -76.89
CA SER A 117 -60.37 6.82 -77.95
C SER A 117 -59.47 5.64 -77.55
N GLY A 118 -59.64 4.51 -78.25
CA GLY A 118 -58.61 3.60 -78.76
C GLY A 118 -57.64 2.90 -77.78
N GLY A 119 -57.22 1.65 -78.02
CA GLY A 119 -57.59 0.71 -79.09
C GLY A 119 -56.54 -0.40 -79.23
N SER A 120 -57.01 -1.60 -79.59
CA SER A 120 -56.24 -2.77 -80.03
C SER A 120 -55.44 -3.60 -78.99
N PRO A 121 -55.17 -4.89 -79.29
CA PRO A 121 -54.94 -5.93 -78.27
C PRO A 121 -53.55 -6.59 -78.35
N GLY A 122 -53.28 -7.52 -77.43
CA GLY A 122 -52.09 -8.38 -77.47
C GLY A 122 -52.33 -9.73 -76.79
N ASP A 123 -52.49 -10.79 -77.58
CA ASP A 123 -52.61 -12.18 -77.14
C ASP A 123 -51.27 -12.77 -76.69
N SER A 124 -51.28 -13.53 -75.58
CA SER A 124 -50.42 -14.72 -75.35
C SER A 124 -50.83 -15.32 -73.98
N ALA A 125 -51.52 -16.46 -73.90
CA ALA A 125 -51.09 -17.83 -74.22
C ALA A 125 -49.87 -18.30 -73.39
N GLY A 126 -50.09 -19.17 -72.39
CA GLY A 126 -48.97 -19.76 -71.63
C GLY A 126 -49.29 -20.59 -70.37
N ARG A 127 -49.68 -21.85 -70.57
CA ARG A 127 -49.36 -23.04 -69.73
C ARG A 127 -49.68 -23.08 -68.22
N ASP A 128 -50.60 -24.00 -67.90
CA ASP A 128 -50.33 -25.25 -67.17
C ASP A 128 -49.27 -25.26 -66.05
N GLY A 129 -49.72 -25.52 -64.82
CA GLY A 129 -48.86 -25.70 -63.63
C GLY A 129 -49.55 -26.50 -62.51
N SER A 130 -49.85 -27.78 -62.76
CA SER A 130 -50.53 -28.65 -61.79
C SER A 130 -49.60 -29.18 -60.68
N SER A 131 -49.93 -28.92 -59.42
CA SER A 131 -49.60 -29.78 -58.26
C SER A 131 -50.42 -29.31 -57.05
N ARG A 132 -51.48 -30.01 -56.60
CA ARG A 132 -51.56 -31.27 -55.82
C ARG A 132 -51.12 -31.19 -54.34
N SER A 133 -52.01 -31.72 -53.49
CA SER A 133 -51.83 -32.37 -52.17
C SER A 133 -51.49 -31.54 -50.92
N GLY A 134 -52.12 -31.93 -49.79
CA GLY A 134 -51.87 -31.42 -48.43
C GLY A 134 -53.14 -30.91 -47.74
N SER A 135 -54.09 -31.78 -47.33
CA SER A 135 -54.13 -32.43 -46.00
C SER A 135 -54.26 -31.41 -44.85
N SER A 136 -55.47 -31.16 -44.35
CA SER A 136 -56.09 -31.83 -43.17
C SER A 136 -55.71 -31.19 -41.83
N GLY A 137 -56.71 -30.77 -41.03
CA GLY A 137 -56.48 -30.27 -39.67
C GLY A 137 -57.70 -29.57 -39.06
N ASP A 138 -58.61 -30.35 -38.46
CA ASP A 138 -59.60 -29.84 -37.50
C ASP A 138 -58.90 -29.24 -36.27
N THR A 139 -59.44 -28.19 -35.63
CA THR A 139 -60.40 -28.29 -34.50
C THR A 139 -60.70 -26.92 -33.86
N ASP A 140 -61.77 -26.90 -33.04
CA ASP A 140 -62.00 -26.04 -31.88
C ASP A 140 -62.21 -24.52 -32.05
N GLY A 141 -63.49 -24.15 -32.10
CA GLY A 141 -63.95 -22.81 -31.76
C GLY A 141 -64.10 -22.61 -30.25
N ARG A 142 -64.04 -21.35 -29.81
CA ARG A 142 -64.65 -20.83 -28.57
C ARG A 142 -65.23 -19.43 -28.81
N PRO A 143 -66.25 -19.01 -28.04
CA PRO A 143 -67.14 -17.92 -28.45
C PRO A 143 -66.55 -16.52 -28.21
N ARG A 144 -66.94 -15.57 -29.08
CA ARG A 144 -66.72 -14.13 -28.89
C ARG A 144 -67.72 -13.56 -27.87
N PRO A 145 -67.31 -12.77 -26.88
CA PRO A 145 -68.23 -11.92 -26.11
C PRO A 145 -68.68 -10.71 -26.93
N GLN A 146 -69.88 -10.21 -26.64
CA GLN A 146 -70.43 -8.99 -27.24
C GLN A 146 -69.75 -7.73 -26.70
N PRO A 147 -69.68 -6.62 -27.49
CA PRO A 147 -69.34 -5.31 -26.97
C PRO A 147 -70.54 -4.75 -26.18
N GLY A 148 -70.31 -4.35 -24.93
CA GLY A 148 -71.27 -3.58 -24.14
C GLY A 148 -70.90 -2.11 -24.14
N ASP A 149 -71.86 -1.25 -24.48
CA ASP A 149 -71.72 0.19 -24.34
C ASP A 149 -71.61 0.57 -22.85
N GLY A 150 -70.66 1.45 -22.53
CA GLY A 150 -70.40 1.91 -21.16
C GLY A 150 -69.81 3.32 -21.15
N ASP A 151 -70.57 4.27 -20.61
CA ASP A 151 -70.24 5.69 -20.64
C ASP A 151 -68.91 6.04 -19.96
N GLY A 152 -68.15 6.91 -20.61
CA GLY A 152 -66.77 7.21 -20.25
C GLY A 152 -66.62 8.14 -19.04
N GLN A 153 -66.46 7.58 -17.85
CA GLN A 153 -65.76 8.26 -16.76
C GLN A 153 -64.24 8.05 -16.91
N ARG A 154 -63.52 9.09 -17.33
CA ARG A 154 -62.05 9.08 -17.38
C ARG A 154 -61.46 9.07 -15.97
N ALA A 155 -61.25 7.87 -15.43
CA ALA A 155 -60.40 7.69 -14.26
C ALA A 155 -58.96 8.17 -14.57
N SER A 156 -58.40 8.98 -13.69
CA SER A 156 -56.98 9.37 -13.76
C SER A 156 -56.10 8.11 -13.70
N PRO A 157 -55.00 8.04 -14.48
CA PRO A 157 -54.09 6.90 -14.40
C PRO A 157 -53.47 6.82 -12.99
N PRO A 158 -53.29 5.61 -12.43
CA PRO A 158 -52.64 5.45 -11.14
C PRO A 158 -51.20 5.97 -11.21
N PRO A 159 -50.65 6.48 -10.08
CA PRO A 159 -49.26 6.91 -10.02
C PRO A 159 -48.34 5.75 -10.40
N ARG A 160 -47.35 6.02 -11.26
CA ARG A 160 -46.36 5.02 -11.66
C ARG A 160 -45.43 4.74 -10.48
N ASP A 161 -45.32 3.48 -10.09
CA ASP A 161 -44.33 3.05 -9.11
C ASP A 161 -42.91 3.46 -9.53
N PRO A 162 -42.04 3.87 -8.59
CA PRO A 162 -40.66 4.21 -8.91
C PRO A 162 -39.94 3.00 -9.51
N PRO A 163 -39.07 3.19 -10.52
CA PRO A 163 -38.42 2.08 -11.21
C PRO A 163 -37.57 1.27 -10.23
N ALA A 164 -37.87 -0.03 -10.14
CA ALA A 164 -37.17 -0.95 -9.24
C ALA A 164 -35.64 -0.89 -9.44
N PRO A 165 -34.85 -0.97 -8.36
CA PRO A 165 -33.40 -0.81 -8.43
C PRO A 165 -32.79 -1.84 -9.39
N ARG A 166 -32.08 -1.35 -10.41
CA ARG A 166 -31.48 -2.17 -11.46
C ARG A 166 -30.37 -3.05 -10.88
N THR A 167 -30.71 -4.28 -10.53
CA THR A 167 -29.73 -5.32 -10.20
C THR A 167 -28.98 -5.70 -11.46
N ILE A 168 -27.67 -5.43 -11.51
CA ILE A 168 -26.80 -5.89 -12.60
C ILE A 168 -26.62 -7.40 -12.43
N THR A 169 -27.47 -8.17 -13.11
CA THR A 169 -27.38 -9.61 -13.22
C THR A 169 -26.23 -9.97 -14.17
N LEU A 170 -25.05 -10.16 -13.59
CA LEU A 170 -23.92 -10.77 -14.29
C LEU A 170 -24.34 -12.12 -14.90
N PRO A 171 -23.89 -12.49 -16.11
CA PRO A 171 -24.24 -13.76 -16.72
C PRO A 171 -23.88 -14.92 -15.78
N SER A 172 -24.84 -15.81 -15.51
CA SER A 172 -24.77 -16.82 -14.46
C SER A 172 -23.53 -17.74 -14.56
N GLY A 173 -23.00 -17.96 -15.77
CA GLY A 173 -21.76 -18.72 -15.98
C GLY A 173 -20.48 -18.04 -15.43
N VAL A 174 -20.40 -16.72 -15.41
CA VAL A 174 -19.18 -15.99 -14.94
C VAL A 174 -19.08 -16.03 -13.42
N SER A 175 -20.23 -15.99 -12.74
CA SER A 175 -20.32 -16.15 -11.27
C SER A 175 -19.73 -17.48 -10.82
N GLY A 176 -20.09 -18.58 -11.50
CA GLY A 176 -19.60 -19.92 -11.19
C GLY A 176 -18.08 -20.05 -11.31
N PHE A 177 -17.48 -19.47 -12.35
CA PHE A 177 -16.03 -19.52 -12.54
C PHE A 177 -15.28 -18.74 -11.45
N ALA A 178 -15.69 -17.49 -11.17
CA ALA A 178 -15.07 -16.67 -10.13
C ALA A 178 -15.18 -17.33 -8.74
N GLN A 179 -16.34 -17.92 -8.43
CA GLN A 179 -16.60 -18.61 -7.18
C GLN A 179 -15.76 -19.89 -7.05
N LEU A 180 -15.63 -20.68 -8.14
CA LEU A 180 -14.77 -21.86 -8.18
C LEU A 180 -13.29 -21.48 -8.01
N THR A 181 -12.80 -20.44 -8.70
CA THR A 181 -11.42 -19.94 -8.58
C THR A 181 -11.14 -19.44 -7.17
N PHE A 182 -12.08 -18.73 -6.54
CA PHE A 182 -11.96 -18.30 -5.14
C PHE A 182 -11.83 -19.49 -4.18
N PHE A 183 -12.71 -20.49 -4.29
CA PHE A 183 -12.62 -21.69 -3.44
C PHE A 183 -11.36 -22.53 -3.71
N LEU A 184 -10.89 -22.59 -4.96
CA LEU A 184 -9.62 -23.23 -5.31
C LEU A 184 -8.43 -22.54 -4.63
N LEU A 185 -8.34 -21.21 -4.75
CA LEU A 185 -7.27 -20.41 -4.11
C LEU A 185 -7.33 -20.52 -2.58
N LEU A 186 -8.54 -20.51 -2.00
CA LEU A 186 -8.75 -20.71 -0.56
C LEU A 186 -8.26 -22.09 -0.11
N ALA A 187 -8.59 -23.16 -0.85
CA ALA A 187 -8.18 -24.53 -0.55
C ALA A 187 -6.66 -24.72 -0.69
N VAL A 188 -6.05 -24.15 -1.73
CA VAL A 188 -4.58 -24.13 -1.92
C VAL A 188 -3.89 -23.37 -0.77
N GLY A 189 -4.43 -22.21 -0.38
CA GLY A 189 -3.92 -21.43 0.75
C GLY A 189 -3.99 -22.18 2.09
N LEU A 190 -5.13 -22.82 2.38
CA LEU A 190 -5.28 -23.69 3.56
C LEU A 190 -4.31 -24.89 3.50
N GLY A 191 -4.17 -25.53 2.34
CA GLY A 191 -3.26 -26.65 2.14
C GLY A 191 -1.79 -26.27 2.41
N LEU A 192 -1.36 -25.12 1.89
CA LEU A 192 -0.03 -24.56 2.16
C LEU A 192 0.16 -24.24 3.64
N LEU A 193 -0.83 -23.64 4.31
CA LEU A 193 -0.78 -23.33 5.73
C LEU A 193 -0.63 -24.61 6.58
N VAL A 194 -1.45 -25.63 6.32
CA VAL A 194 -1.37 -26.94 6.98
C VAL A 194 -0.03 -27.61 6.72
N TRP A 195 0.46 -27.58 5.47
CA TRP A 195 1.77 -28.15 5.12
C TRP A 195 2.93 -27.44 5.84
N VAL A 196 2.92 -26.12 5.96
CA VAL A 196 3.92 -25.37 6.74
C VAL A 196 3.86 -25.77 8.22
N ILE A 197 2.68 -25.88 8.81
CA ILE A 197 2.51 -26.30 10.22
C ILE A 197 3.02 -27.73 10.44
N VAL A 198 2.66 -28.67 9.56
CA VAL A 198 3.12 -30.07 9.62
C VAL A 198 4.63 -30.14 9.42
N ARG A 199 5.19 -29.45 8.43
CA ARG A 199 6.64 -29.43 8.17
C ARG A 199 7.41 -28.82 9.34
N ALA A 200 6.92 -27.73 9.95
CA ALA A 200 7.54 -27.14 11.13
C ALA A 200 7.47 -28.03 12.38
N ARG A 201 6.47 -28.92 12.48
CA ARG A 201 6.35 -29.92 13.55
C ARG A 201 7.20 -31.18 13.32
N LEU A 202 7.42 -31.57 12.07
CA LEU A 202 8.24 -32.73 11.71
C LEU A 202 9.74 -32.38 11.69
N ALA A 203 10.12 -31.23 11.13
CA ALA A 203 11.52 -30.80 11.05
C ALA A 203 12.19 -30.56 12.42
N GLY A 204 11.42 -30.47 13.51
CA GLY A 204 11.92 -30.42 14.88
C GLY A 204 11.96 -31.79 15.58
N ARG A 205 11.94 -32.90 14.83
CA ARG A 205 11.85 -34.26 15.38
C ARG A 205 12.86 -35.26 14.81
N ASP A 206 13.53 -34.94 13.71
CA ASP A 206 14.42 -35.89 12.99
C ASP A 206 15.92 -35.73 13.36
N GLU A 207 16.32 -34.81 14.24
CA GLU A 207 17.74 -34.62 14.63
C GLU A 207 18.17 -35.31 15.95
N ASP A 208 17.22 -35.82 16.77
CA ASP A 208 17.56 -36.42 18.08
C ASP A 208 17.81 -37.96 18.03
N ASP A 209 17.40 -38.66 16.96
CA ASP A 209 17.40 -40.15 16.89
C ASP A 209 18.41 -40.75 15.88
N LEU A 210 19.43 -40.00 15.44
CA LEU A 210 20.52 -40.57 14.61
C LEU A 210 21.55 -41.31 15.48
N GLU A 211 21.23 -42.58 15.76
CA GLU A 211 22.06 -43.55 16.48
C GLU A 211 23.46 -43.69 15.84
N ALA A 212 24.50 -43.32 16.61
CA ALA A 212 25.88 -43.36 16.15
C ALA A 212 26.42 -44.80 16.08
N PRO A 213 27.22 -45.16 15.05
CA PRO A 213 27.77 -46.51 14.93
C PRO A 213 28.79 -46.81 16.05
N PRO A 214 28.89 -48.06 16.52
CA PRO A 214 29.81 -48.44 17.59
C PRO A 214 31.26 -48.41 17.08
N GLY A 215 31.99 -47.35 17.46
CA GLY A 215 33.43 -47.23 17.25
C GLY A 215 34.17 -47.24 18.60
N ASP A 216 34.98 -48.27 18.82
CA ASP A 216 35.84 -48.40 20.01
C ASP A 216 36.94 -47.33 20.04
N GLU A 217 36.79 -46.27 20.84
CA GLU A 217 37.94 -45.59 21.47
C GLU A 217 37.63 -45.15 22.90
N ALA A 218 38.45 -45.59 23.85
CA ALA A 218 38.34 -45.22 25.25
C ALA A 218 38.88 -43.80 25.48
N SER A 219 38.01 -42.85 25.84
CA SER A 219 38.42 -41.55 26.38
C SER A 219 37.43 -40.97 27.39
N ALA A 220 37.98 -40.61 28.55
CA ALA A 220 37.45 -39.85 29.68
C ALA A 220 35.97 -39.40 29.68
N GLU A 221 35.24 -39.82 30.73
CA GLU A 221 33.93 -39.25 31.10
C GLU A 221 33.98 -37.71 31.22
N PRO A 222 33.13 -36.97 30.51
CA PRO A 222 32.86 -35.58 30.86
C PRO A 222 31.91 -35.54 32.06
N ALA A 223 32.35 -34.91 33.16
CA ALA A 223 31.49 -34.64 34.32
C ALA A 223 30.23 -33.84 33.92
N PRO A 224 29.09 -33.97 34.64
CA PRO A 224 27.80 -33.42 34.22
C PRO A 224 27.75 -31.88 34.30
N GLY A 225 28.30 -31.23 33.29
CA GLY A 225 28.02 -29.84 32.96
C GLY A 225 26.61 -29.74 32.42
N ALA A 226 25.69 -29.22 33.24
CA ALA A 226 24.31 -28.99 32.82
C ALA A 226 24.29 -28.22 31.48
N LEU A 227 23.70 -28.84 30.46
CA LEU A 227 23.51 -28.25 29.15
C LEU A 227 22.90 -26.86 29.34
N ARG A 228 23.65 -25.84 28.92
CA ARG A 228 23.12 -24.48 28.87
C ARG A 228 22.00 -24.51 27.86
N ILE A 229 20.76 -24.32 28.32
CA ILE A 229 19.67 -23.87 27.45
C ILE A 229 20.07 -22.45 27.04
N VAL A 230 20.87 -22.34 25.97
CA VAL A 230 21.25 -21.05 25.40
C VAL A 230 19.99 -20.51 24.75
N GLU A 231 19.51 -19.36 25.22
CA GLU A 231 18.34 -18.70 24.65
C GLU A 231 18.49 -18.57 23.13
N THR A 232 17.54 -19.13 22.39
CA THR A 232 17.52 -19.09 20.92
C THR A 232 16.61 -17.98 20.39
N ASP A 233 15.72 -17.44 21.24
CA ASP A 233 14.79 -16.38 20.88
C ASP A 233 15.47 -14.99 20.89
N VAL A 234 15.57 -14.40 19.70
CA VAL A 234 16.12 -13.05 19.45
C VAL A 234 15.33 -11.96 20.17
N GLU A 235 14.00 -12.05 20.23
CA GLU A 235 13.16 -11.05 20.89
C GLU A 235 13.36 -11.09 22.41
N ARG A 236 13.48 -12.31 22.98
CA ARG A 236 13.78 -12.49 24.40
C ARG A 236 15.17 -12.00 24.78
N LEU A 237 16.18 -12.19 23.92
CA LEU A 237 17.53 -11.64 24.11
C LEU A 237 17.53 -10.10 24.04
N LEU A 238 16.82 -9.48 23.08
CA LEU A 238 16.67 -8.02 23.03
C LEU A 238 15.89 -7.45 24.23
N SER A 239 14.93 -8.20 24.77
CA SER A 239 14.22 -7.84 26.00
C SER A 239 15.16 -7.86 27.21
N LYS A 240 15.95 -8.94 27.38
CA LYS A 240 16.99 -9.06 28.42
C LYS A 240 18.01 -7.93 28.34
N ALA A 241 18.48 -7.59 27.14
CA ALA A 241 19.40 -6.48 26.92
C ALA A 241 18.85 -5.14 27.46
N ARG A 242 17.59 -4.81 27.14
CA ARG A 242 16.91 -3.61 27.65
C ARG A 242 16.70 -3.66 29.17
N GLN A 243 16.38 -4.82 29.72
CA GLN A 243 16.20 -5.01 31.17
C GLN A 243 17.52 -4.82 31.94
N ALA A 244 18.63 -5.35 31.41
CA ALA A 244 19.97 -5.16 31.97
C ALA A 244 20.37 -3.68 31.96
N ALA A 245 20.17 -2.98 30.84
CA ALA A 245 20.40 -1.54 30.73
C ALA A 245 19.54 -0.72 31.72
N GLY A 246 18.28 -1.12 31.93
CA GLY A 246 17.39 -0.52 32.94
C GLY A 246 17.83 -0.73 34.39
N ARG A 247 18.71 -1.70 34.66
CA ARG A 247 19.38 -1.92 35.96
C ARG A 247 20.74 -1.22 36.06
N GLY A 248 21.18 -0.50 35.02
CA GLY A 248 22.52 0.08 34.92
C GLY A 248 23.62 -0.93 34.58
N ASP A 249 23.27 -2.19 34.28
CA ASP A 249 24.21 -3.24 33.90
C ASP A 249 24.43 -3.22 32.38
N TYR A 250 25.20 -2.22 31.92
CA TYR A 250 25.46 -2.00 30.50
C TYR A 250 26.39 -3.06 29.89
N GLU A 251 27.21 -3.75 30.69
CA GLU A 251 28.06 -4.85 30.23
C GLU A 251 27.21 -6.05 29.81
N GLN A 252 26.29 -6.49 30.69
CA GLN A 252 25.34 -7.54 30.37
C GLN A 252 24.38 -7.12 29.24
N ALA A 253 23.95 -5.86 29.22
CA ALA A 253 23.07 -5.33 28.17
C ALA A 253 23.69 -5.42 26.76
N ILE A 254 24.98 -5.09 26.65
CA ILE A 254 25.76 -5.20 25.40
C ILE A 254 25.93 -6.67 25.00
N ALA A 255 26.21 -7.55 25.96
CA ALA A 255 26.36 -8.99 25.72
C ALA A 255 25.06 -9.64 25.20
N ASP A 256 23.90 -9.32 25.78
CA ASP A 256 22.60 -9.84 25.34
C ASP A 256 22.18 -9.29 23.98
N ALA A 257 22.45 -8.01 23.69
CA ALA A 257 22.20 -7.42 22.37
C ALA A 257 23.09 -8.06 21.28
N TYR A 258 24.35 -8.35 21.59
CA TYR A 258 25.26 -9.06 20.69
C TYR A 258 24.80 -10.52 20.45
N ALA A 259 24.37 -11.22 21.51
CA ALA A 259 23.82 -12.57 21.40
C ALA A 259 22.55 -12.60 20.51
N ALA A 260 21.66 -11.61 20.63
CA ALA A 260 20.48 -11.47 19.77
C ALA A 260 20.87 -11.34 18.28
N MET A 261 21.89 -10.53 17.98
CA MET A 261 22.41 -10.38 16.63
C MET A 261 22.99 -11.70 16.09
N LEU A 262 23.81 -12.40 16.88
CA LEU A 262 24.39 -13.69 16.45
C LEU A 262 23.31 -14.74 16.19
N ARG A 263 22.33 -14.90 17.10
CA ARG A 263 21.19 -15.81 16.91
C ARG A 263 20.34 -15.46 15.69
N ARG A 264 20.20 -14.17 15.36
CA ARG A 264 19.53 -13.75 14.12
C ARG A 264 20.30 -14.20 12.88
N LEU A 265 21.61 -13.93 12.83
CA LEU A 265 22.47 -14.27 11.69
C LEU A 265 22.57 -15.80 11.48
N GLU A 266 22.52 -16.57 12.57
CA GLU A 266 22.43 -18.03 12.56
C GLU A 266 21.08 -18.52 12.03
N GLY A 267 19.97 -17.95 12.50
CA GLY A 267 18.62 -18.26 12.00
C GLY A 267 18.39 -17.88 10.53
N ASP A 268 19.20 -16.97 9.99
CA ASP A 268 19.26 -16.62 8.56
C ASP A 268 20.30 -17.47 7.78
N GLY A 269 20.97 -18.45 8.43
CA GLY A 269 21.94 -19.37 7.81
C GLY A 269 23.26 -18.72 7.39
N LEU A 270 23.62 -17.58 7.99
CA LEU A 270 24.78 -16.77 7.58
C LEU A 270 26.04 -17.07 8.39
N ILE A 271 25.85 -17.53 9.63
CA ILE A 271 26.89 -18.02 10.54
C ILE A 271 26.36 -19.27 11.25
N ASP A 272 27.23 -19.99 11.96
CA ASP A 272 26.82 -21.03 12.91
C ASP A 272 27.50 -20.73 14.25
N VAL A 273 26.72 -20.65 15.34
CA VAL A 273 27.13 -20.08 16.63
C VAL A 273 27.58 -21.20 17.56
N HIS A 274 28.88 -21.49 17.52
CA HIS A 274 29.48 -22.54 18.32
C HIS A 274 30.34 -21.99 19.46
N ALA A 275 30.34 -22.67 20.61
CA ALA A 275 31.01 -22.20 21.85
C ALA A 275 32.55 -22.05 21.72
N SER A 276 33.16 -22.67 20.71
CA SER A 276 34.59 -22.56 20.41
C SER A 276 34.94 -21.50 19.35
N ARG A 277 33.95 -20.85 18.71
CA ARG A 277 34.21 -19.85 17.67
C ARG A 277 34.48 -18.47 18.26
N THR A 278 35.43 -17.77 17.64
CA THR A 278 35.77 -16.39 17.95
C THR A 278 34.95 -15.42 17.12
N ASN A 279 34.88 -14.15 17.53
CA ASN A 279 34.21 -13.11 16.74
C ASN A 279 34.82 -12.97 15.32
N ALA A 280 36.13 -13.21 15.19
CA ALA A 280 36.82 -13.22 13.91
C ALA A 280 36.34 -14.34 12.97
N ASP A 281 35.84 -15.46 13.50
CA ASP A 281 35.29 -16.55 12.70
C ASP A 281 33.89 -16.20 12.16
N TYR A 282 33.05 -15.50 12.94
CA TYR A 282 31.77 -14.97 12.46
C TYR A 282 31.97 -13.93 11.34
N LEU A 283 32.93 -13.01 11.50
CA LEU A 283 33.31 -12.07 10.44
C LEU A 283 33.92 -12.76 9.20
N ARG A 284 34.57 -13.92 9.38
CA ARG A 284 35.10 -14.74 8.28
C ARG A 284 33.98 -15.42 7.49
N ALA A 285 32.95 -15.93 8.17
CA ALA A 285 31.76 -16.51 7.53
C ALA A 285 31.01 -15.48 6.67
N LEU A 286 30.86 -14.25 7.18
CA LEU A 286 30.21 -13.15 6.45
C LEU A 286 31.03 -12.56 5.28
N ARG A 287 32.26 -13.04 5.00
CA ARG A 287 33.15 -12.48 3.96
C ARG A 287 32.51 -12.42 2.57
N LYS A 288 31.59 -13.33 2.24
CA LYS A 288 30.87 -13.34 0.95
C LYS A 288 29.76 -12.29 0.83
N ARG A 289 29.49 -11.52 1.90
CA ARG A 289 28.41 -10.53 2.03
C ARG A 289 28.95 -9.23 2.64
N PRO A 290 29.77 -8.46 1.90
CA PRO A 290 30.44 -7.26 2.43
C PRO A 290 29.47 -6.22 3.04
N GLU A 291 28.26 -6.13 2.49
CA GLU A 291 27.16 -5.28 2.95
C GLU A 291 26.68 -5.60 4.38
N LEU A 292 26.76 -6.87 4.80
CA LEU A 292 26.49 -7.30 6.18
C LEU A 292 27.76 -7.35 7.04
N ALA A 293 28.90 -7.70 6.44
CA ALA A 293 30.17 -7.82 7.17
C ALA A 293 30.67 -6.46 7.72
N ALA A 294 30.39 -5.35 7.05
CA ALA A 294 30.77 -4.01 7.51
C ALA A 294 30.04 -3.58 8.81
N PRO A 295 28.70 -3.56 8.90
CA PRO A 295 27.99 -3.20 10.14
C PRO A 295 28.25 -4.19 11.28
N VAL A 296 28.31 -5.50 11.00
CA VAL A 296 28.63 -6.51 12.02
C VAL A 296 30.04 -6.32 12.58
N ARG A 297 31.03 -5.95 11.76
CA ARG A 297 32.39 -5.64 12.22
C ARG A 297 32.43 -4.47 13.20
N ALA A 298 31.66 -3.41 12.96
CA ALA A 298 31.60 -2.27 13.86
C ALA A 298 31.02 -2.68 15.23
N ILE A 299 29.93 -3.45 15.25
CA ILE A 299 29.33 -4.00 16.48
C ILE A 299 30.32 -4.89 17.23
N VAL A 300 31.02 -5.81 16.54
CA VAL A 300 32.04 -6.68 17.13
C VAL A 300 33.16 -5.87 17.79
N GLN A 301 33.66 -4.81 17.14
CA GLN A 301 34.73 -3.97 17.69
C GLN A 301 34.32 -3.26 18.99
N ASP A 302 33.07 -2.80 19.09
CA ASP A 302 32.55 -2.18 20.31
C ASP A 302 32.39 -3.21 21.44
N VAL A 303 31.87 -4.40 21.14
CA VAL A 303 31.75 -5.51 22.10
C VAL A 303 33.12 -5.95 22.61
N GLU A 304 34.11 -6.09 21.74
CA GLU A 304 35.47 -6.49 22.13
C GLU A 304 36.15 -5.44 23.02
N ARG A 305 35.96 -4.14 22.75
CA ARG A 305 36.50 -3.08 23.61
C ARG A 305 35.93 -3.13 25.02
N VAL A 306 34.65 -3.46 25.18
CA VAL A 306 34.02 -3.66 26.50
C VAL A 306 34.51 -4.96 27.14
N GLN A 307 34.44 -6.07 26.42
CA GLN A 307 34.78 -7.40 26.92
C GLN A 307 36.25 -7.54 27.37
N PHE A 308 37.17 -6.83 26.71
CA PHE A 308 38.60 -6.81 27.07
C PHE A 308 38.99 -5.59 27.92
N GLY A 309 38.04 -4.80 28.41
CA GLY A 309 38.29 -3.70 29.36
C GLY A 309 38.97 -2.45 28.77
N ALA A 310 39.06 -2.34 27.44
CA ALA A 310 39.59 -1.15 26.76
C ALA A 310 38.62 0.04 26.75
N THR A 311 37.34 -0.18 27.07
CA THR A 311 36.32 0.87 27.21
C THR A 311 35.28 0.42 28.24
N ALA A 312 34.94 1.27 29.21
CA ALA A 312 33.87 0.96 30.17
C ALA A 312 32.51 0.93 29.47
N ALA A 313 31.65 -0.02 29.83
CA ALA A 313 30.28 -0.06 29.33
C ALA A 313 29.50 1.18 29.80
N SER A 314 28.79 1.84 28.89
CA SER A 314 28.07 3.09 29.15
C SER A 314 26.68 3.08 28.52
N PRO A 315 25.74 3.94 28.98
CA PRO A 315 24.41 4.06 28.38
C PRO A 315 24.49 4.42 26.89
N SER A 316 25.32 5.41 26.55
CA SER A 316 25.48 5.89 25.16
C SER A 316 26.10 4.84 24.24
N LEU A 317 27.01 4.00 24.74
CA LEU A 317 27.56 2.90 23.97
C LEU A 317 26.50 1.81 23.72
N PHE A 318 25.72 1.47 24.74
CA PHE A 318 24.61 0.51 24.61
C PHE A 318 23.54 1.01 23.62
N GLU A 319 23.10 2.26 23.73
CA GLU A 319 22.13 2.85 22.78
C GLU A 319 22.65 2.86 21.34
N SER A 320 23.92 3.25 21.16
CA SER A 320 24.58 3.26 19.85
C SER A 320 24.69 1.87 19.24
N LEU A 321 25.01 0.85 20.05
CA LEU A 321 25.09 -0.54 19.63
C LEU A 321 23.71 -1.12 19.34
N LEU A 322 22.72 -0.86 20.19
CA LEU A 322 21.34 -1.32 20.00
C LEU A 322 20.73 -0.73 18.72
N ALA A 323 21.00 0.54 18.41
CA ALA A 323 20.60 1.17 17.16
C ALA A 323 21.23 0.52 15.91
N ARG A 324 22.44 -0.06 16.02
CA ARG A 324 23.07 -0.85 14.95
C ARG A 324 22.55 -2.30 14.88
N VAL A 325 22.23 -2.91 16.02
CA VAL A 325 21.71 -4.29 16.12
C VAL A 325 20.26 -4.38 15.65
N LEU A 326 19.41 -3.39 15.97
CA LEU A 326 17.98 -3.45 15.67
C LEU A 326 17.66 -3.65 14.18
N PRO A 327 18.26 -2.92 13.21
CA PRO A 327 18.04 -3.16 11.78
C PRO A 327 18.50 -4.53 11.28
N LEU A 328 19.50 -5.15 11.93
CA LEU A 328 19.96 -6.51 11.61
C LEU A 328 19.02 -7.58 12.18
N THR A 329 18.49 -7.34 13.39
CA THR A 329 17.57 -8.27 14.08
C THR A 329 16.12 -8.17 13.61
N ALA A 330 15.64 -6.99 13.24
CA ALA A 330 14.30 -6.79 12.71
C ALA A 330 14.17 -7.52 11.37
N ARG A 331 13.33 -8.55 11.33
CA ARG A 331 13.02 -9.24 10.08
C ARG A 331 12.54 -8.24 9.02
N SER A 332 12.83 -8.57 7.77
CA SER A 332 12.14 -8.13 6.55
C SER A 332 10.64 -8.55 6.50
N VAL A 333 9.97 -8.67 7.66
CA VAL A 333 8.50 -8.68 7.79
C VAL A 333 7.93 -7.41 7.18
N LEU A 334 8.62 -6.27 7.29
CA LEU A 334 8.21 -5.06 6.58
C LEU A 334 8.17 -5.29 5.06
N LEU A 335 9.12 -6.02 4.47
CA LEU A 335 9.10 -6.38 3.04
C LEU A 335 8.02 -7.42 2.71
N LEU A 336 7.67 -8.34 3.61
CA LEU A 336 6.56 -9.28 3.36
C LEU A 336 5.20 -8.57 3.45
N VAL A 337 5.04 -7.63 4.39
CA VAL A 337 3.86 -6.76 4.51
C VAL A 337 3.78 -5.78 3.34
N PHE A 338 4.90 -5.17 2.91
CA PHE A 338 4.95 -4.32 1.71
C PHE A 338 4.74 -5.12 0.43
N ALA A 339 5.23 -6.36 0.31
CA ALA A 339 4.97 -7.20 -0.86
C ALA A 339 3.49 -7.59 -0.93
N LEU A 340 2.90 -8.01 0.19
CA LEU A 340 1.48 -8.37 0.26
C LEU A 340 0.59 -7.13 0.03
N ALA A 341 0.95 -5.98 0.61
CA ALA A 341 0.28 -4.71 0.35
C ALA A 341 0.46 -4.26 -1.11
N ALA A 342 1.64 -4.37 -1.71
CA ALA A 342 1.86 -4.04 -3.12
C ALA A 342 1.02 -4.92 -4.05
N THR A 343 0.87 -6.22 -3.75
CA THR A 343 -0.01 -7.13 -4.50
C THR A 343 -1.50 -6.89 -4.28
N LEU A 344 -1.89 -6.19 -3.22
CA LEU A 344 -3.29 -5.82 -2.93
C LEU A 344 -3.63 -4.37 -3.33
N VAL A 345 -2.63 -3.51 -3.50
CA VAL A 345 -2.80 -2.07 -3.83
C VAL A 345 -2.55 -1.78 -5.32
N CYS A 346 -1.71 -2.56 -6.02
CA CYS A 346 -1.67 -2.54 -7.49
C CYS A 346 -2.53 -3.70 -8.04
N PRO A 347 -3.66 -3.40 -8.72
CA PRO A 347 -3.69 -2.45 -9.83
C PRO A 347 -4.60 -1.21 -9.66
N ALA A 348 -4.92 -0.78 -8.43
CA ALA A 348 -5.81 0.37 -8.22
C ALA A 348 -5.27 1.68 -8.85
N ALA A 349 -3.96 1.88 -8.88
CA ALA A 349 -3.31 3.04 -9.51
C ALA A 349 -3.58 3.14 -11.04
N ALA A 350 -3.84 2.02 -11.73
CA ALA A 350 -4.20 2.03 -13.15
C ALA A 350 -5.69 2.36 -13.39
N TRP A 351 -6.53 2.28 -12.35
CA TRP A 351 -7.98 2.53 -12.42
C TRP A 351 -8.33 3.93 -11.90
N ALA A 352 -7.40 4.62 -11.23
CA ALA A 352 -7.51 6.03 -10.85
C ALA A 352 -7.41 7.00 -12.06
N GLY A 353 -7.11 6.50 -13.26
CA GLY A 353 -6.87 7.30 -14.46
C GLY A 353 -8.11 7.99 -15.06
N ASP A 354 -9.32 7.61 -14.64
CA ASP A 354 -10.57 8.17 -15.17
C ASP A 354 -11.64 8.30 -14.07
N LEU A 355 -11.33 9.14 -13.06
CA LEU A 355 -12.35 9.69 -12.16
C LEU A 355 -13.28 10.55 -13.02
N GLY A 356 -14.36 9.97 -13.53
CA GLY A 356 -15.17 10.39 -14.69
C GLY A 356 -15.87 11.76 -14.70
N GLY A 357 -15.34 12.76 -14.00
CA GLY A 357 -15.41 14.17 -14.42
C GLY A 357 -14.12 14.65 -15.11
N SER A 358 -12.96 14.13 -14.69
CA SER A 358 -11.61 14.54 -15.10
C SER A 358 -11.06 13.81 -16.33
N SER A 359 -11.92 13.30 -17.20
CA SER A 359 -11.49 12.61 -18.42
C SER A 359 -10.87 13.58 -19.43
N THR A 360 -9.88 13.12 -20.19
CA THR A 360 -9.34 13.84 -21.37
C THR A 360 -10.07 13.48 -22.66
N ALA A 361 -11.10 12.61 -22.60
CA ALA A 361 -12.02 12.36 -23.71
C ALA A 361 -12.72 13.65 -24.17
N PRO A 362 -13.20 13.75 -25.43
CA PRO A 362 -13.88 14.95 -25.94
C PRO A 362 -15.05 15.42 -25.06
N SER A 363 -15.82 14.47 -24.53
CA SER A 363 -16.94 14.68 -23.58
C SER A 363 -16.54 14.95 -22.12
N GLY A 364 -15.25 14.79 -21.75
CA GLY A 364 -14.76 15.10 -20.41
C GLY A 364 -14.64 16.60 -20.13
N SER A 365 -14.33 17.01 -18.89
CA SER A 365 -14.24 18.43 -18.50
C SER A 365 -12.83 18.89 -18.04
N ARG A 366 -11.82 18.02 -18.18
CA ARG A 366 -10.47 18.27 -17.63
C ARG A 366 -9.77 19.49 -18.22
N GLY A 367 -9.90 19.71 -19.52
CA GLY A 367 -9.34 20.88 -20.20
C GLY A 367 -9.96 22.17 -19.70
N VAL A 368 -11.24 22.14 -19.31
CA VAL A 368 -11.92 23.31 -18.73
C VAL A 368 -11.36 23.63 -17.35
N VAL A 369 -11.12 22.62 -16.51
CA VAL A 369 -10.44 22.79 -15.22
C VAL A 369 -9.02 23.35 -15.38
N GLU A 370 -8.30 22.91 -16.40
CA GLU A 370 -6.94 23.37 -16.67
C GLU A 370 -6.92 24.80 -17.25
N LEU A 371 -7.90 25.18 -18.07
CA LEU A 371 -8.08 26.54 -18.57
C LEU A 371 -8.34 27.53 -17.43
N LEU A 372 -9.22 27.17 -16.50
CA LEU A 372 -9.51 27.99 -15.33
C LEU A 372 -8.26 28.17 -14.46
N ARG A 373 -7.49 27.10 -14.22
CA ARG A 373 -6.21 27.18 -13.47
C ARG A 373 -5.16 28.03 -14.19
N GLN A 374 -5.09 27.98 -15.52
CA GLN A 374 -4.17 28.81 -16.30
C GLN A 374 -4.54 30.30 -16.28
N ARG A 375 -5.77 30.64 -15.87
CA ARG A 375 -6.24 32.01 -15.62
C ARG A 375 -6.28 32.35 -14.11
N ASP A 376 -5.50 31.65 -13.29
CA ASP A 376 -5.41 31.80 -11.82
C ASP A 376 -6.75 31.61 -11.06
N ILE A 377 -7.73 30.92 -11.67
CA ILE A 377 -8.99 30.58 -11.00
C ILE A 377 -8.80 29.26 -10.25
N GLU A 378 -8.91 29.31 -8.92
CA GLU A 378 -8.89 28.12 -8.08
C GLU A 378 -10.08 27.21 -8.41
N VAL A 379 -9.81 26.07 -9.04
CA VAL A 379 -10.85 25.09 -9.41
C VAL A 379 -10.48 23.66 -8.99
N SER A 380 -11.47 22.95 -8.43
CA SER A 380 -11.37 21.54 -8.05
C SER A 380 -12.65 20.76 -8.38
N TYR A 381 -12.55 19.43 -8.48
CA TYR A 381 -13.73 18.57 -8.56
C TYR A 381 -14.27 18.28 -7.16
N ARG A 382 -15.58 18.42 -6.97
CA ARG A 382 -16.24 18.10 -5.70
C ARG A 382 -16.48 16.60 -5.59
N ILE A 383 -15.97 15.99 -4.52
CA ILE A 383 -16.20 14.57 -4.20
C ILE A 383 -17.12 14.42 -2.97
N GLU A 384 -17.17 15.44 -2.12
CA GLU A 384 -18.06 15.56 -0.96
C GLU A 384 -19.54 15.65 -1.35
N GLU A 385 -20.43 15.39 -0.39
CA GLU A 385 -21.88 15.51 -0.58
C GLU A 385 -22.34 16.98 -0.61
N LEU A 386 -23.43 17.27 -1.34
CA LEU A 386 -24.04 18.60 -1.49
C LEU A 386 -24.79 19.10 -0.23
N SER A 387 -24.61 18.41 0.90
CA SER A 387 -25.06 18.80 2.23
C SER A 387 -24.01 19.60 3.01
N ASN A 388 -22.72 19.52 2.64
CA ASN A 388 -21.60 20.02 3.43
C ASN A 388 -20.75 21.08 2.68
N PHE A 389 -21.20 22.33 2.63
CA PHE A 389 -20.45 23.41 1.96
C PHE A 389 -19.40 24.04 2.89
N ALA A 390 -18.19 24.21 2.37
CA ALA A 390 -17.15 25.00 3.02
C ALA A 390 -17.51 26.50 3.01
N GLU A 391 -17.03 27.25 4.00
CA GLU A 391 -17.39 28.67 4.18
C GLU A 391 -16.75 29.60 3.12
N ASP A 392 -15.67 29.16 2.49
CA ASP A 392 -14.90 29.84 1.45
C ASP A 392 -15.37 29.50 0.01
N LEU A 393 -16.29 28.55 -0.14
CA LEU A 393 -16.80 28.15 -1.45
C LEU A 393 -17.60 29.28 -2.12
N GLY A 394 -17.06 29.79 -3.24
CA GLY A 394 -17.67 30.85 -4.03
C GLY A 394 -18.63 30.37 -5.12
N VAL A 395 -18.17 29.43 -5.95
CA VAL A 395 -18.92 28.91 -7.12
C VAL A 395 -19.09 27.40 -7.07
N LEU A 396 -20.29 26.95 -7.37
CA LEU A 396 -20.63 25.54 -7.53
C LEU A 396 -21.17 25.31 -8.94
N VAL A 397 -20.43 24.57 -9.77
CA VAL A 397 -20.85 24.17 -11.12
C VAL A 397 -21.39 22.76 -11.05
N ILE A 398 -22.66 22.55 -11.42
CA ILE A 398 -23.28 21.22 -11.46
C ILE A 398 -23.44 20.79 -12.92
N LEU A 399 -22.65 19.79 -13.30
CA LEU A 399 -22.76 19.05 -14.56
C LEU A 399 -23.69 17.83 -14.36
N PRO A 400 -24.18 17.19 -15.43
CA PRO A 400 -25.17 16.13 -15.33
C PRO A 400 -24.72 14.91 -14.53
N GLY A 401 -25.62 14.43 -13.68
CA GLY A 401 -25.38 13.41 -12.67
C GLY A 401 -24.69 13.95 -11.41
N GLY A 402 -24.34 15.24 -11.38
CA GLY A 402 -23.70 15.91 -10.24
C GLY A 402 -24.64 16.53 -9.23
N GLY A 403 -25.95 16.51 -9.48
CA GLY A 403 -26.97 16.98 -8.54
C GLY A 403 -27.13 16.10 -7.27
N PRO A 404 -27.98 16.51 -6.32
CA PRO A 404 -28.30 15.74 -5.12
C PRO A 404 -28.95 14.39 -5.49
N LYS A 405 -28.38 13.27 -5.00
CA LYS A 405 -28.81 11.91 -5.36
C LYS A 405 -30.19 11.52 -4.83
N ASP A 406 -30.64 12.20 -3.77
CA ASP A 406 -31.98 12.12 -3.20
C ASP A 406 -32.97 13.09 -3.87
N GLY A 407 -32.50 13.92 -4.81
CA GLY A 407 -33.27 15.00 -5.42
C GLY A 407 -33.52 16.19 -4.49
N ASN A 408 -32.88 16.25 -3.31
CA ASN A 408 -33.12 17.33 -2.34
C ASN A 408 -32.18 18.51 -2.59
N TRP A 409 -32.74 19.59 -3.13
CA TRP A 409 -32.02 20.81 -3.45
C TRP A 409 -31.97 21.85 -2.32
N ASP A 410 -32.63 21.62 -1.17
CA ASP A 410 -32.74 22.63 -0.11
C ASP A 410 -31.38 23.12 0.41
N SER A 411 -30.41 22.22 0.63
CA SER A 411 -29.07 22.60 1.10
C SER A 411 -28.32 23.47 0.08
N VAL A 412 -28.38 23.11 -1.20
CA VAL A 412 -27.76 23.88 -2.30
C VAL A 412 -28.40 25.26 -2.40
N LEU A 413 -29.75 25.32 -2.44
CA LEU A 413 -30.49 26.58 -2.56
C LEU A 413 -30.34 27.45 -1.29
N GLN A 414 -30.15 26.86 -0.11
CA GLN A 414 -29.84 27.61 1.11
C GLN A 414 -28.42 28.20 1.09
N TRP A 415 -27.44 27.49 0.53
CA TRP A 415 -26.09 28.02 0.30
C TRP A 415 -26.10 29.19 -0.71
N VAL A 416 -26.83 29.07 -1.82
CA VAL A 416 -27.04 30.20 -2.75
C VAL A 416 -27.69 31.39 -2.03
N LYS A 417 -28.77 31.17 -1.27
CA LYS A 417 -29.43 32.25 -0.49
C LYS A 417 -28.45 32.98 0.45
N LYS A 418 -27.45 32.29 0.99
CA LYS A 418 -26.41 32.87 1.85
C LYS A 418 -25.39 33.71 1.06
N GLY A 419 -25.19 33.51 -0.24
CA GLY A 419 -24.28 34.31 -1.06
C GLY A 419 -23.57 33.55 -2.18
N GLY A 420 -23.68 32.22 -2.23
CA GLY A 420 -23.01 31.39 -3.23
C GLY A 420 -23.50 31.61 -4.67
N THR A 421 -22.64 31.28 -5.65
CA THR A 421 -22.97 31.31 -7.09
C THR A 421 -23.15 29.89 -7.61
N LEU A 422 -24.37 29.54 -8.01
CA LEU A 422 -24.71 28.22 -8.56
C LEU A 422 -24.77 28.29 -10.09
N VAL A 423 -23.98 27.46 -10.77
CA VAL A 423 -24.02 27.27 -12.23
C VAL A 423 -24.58 25.88 -12.51
N LEU A 424 -25.72 25.82 -13.20
CA LEU A 424 -26.42 24.59 -13.58
C LEU A 424 -26.22 24.35 -15.07
N ALA A 425 -25.57 23.26 -15.48
CA ALA A 425 -25.31 22.96 -16.89
C ALA A 425 -25.82 21.55 -17.23
N GLY A 426 -26.97 21.49 -17.91
CA GLY A 426 -27.64 20.22 -18.27
C GLY A 426 -28.39 19.49 -17.14
N GLU A 427 -28.26 19.90 -15.88
CA GLU A 427 -29.06 19.40 -14.75
C GLU A 427 -29.74 20.56 -14.01
N LEU A 428 -31.08 20.51 -13.90
CA LEU A 428 -31.89 21.50 -13.19
C LEU A 428 -32.49 20.90 -11.92
N PRO A 429 -32.69 21.70 -10.87
CA PRO A 429 -33.52 21.31 -9.75
C PRO A 429 -34.95 21.03 -10.22
N SER A 430 -35.55 19.95 -9.70
CA SER A 430 -36.98 19.65 -9.86
C SER A 430 -37.90 20.57 -9.05
N ASP A 431 -37.34 21.65 -8.50
CA ASP A 431 -37.97 22.54 -7.55
C ASP A 431 -38.67 23.71 -8.26
N GLU A 432 -40.00 23.77 -8.13
CA GLU A 432 -40.83 24.81 -8.73
C GLU A 432 -40.41 26.23 -8.31
N ARG A 433 -39.80 26.40 -7.12
CA ARG A 433 -39.31 27.70 -6.62
C ARG A 433 -38.20 28.31 -7.48
N VAL A 434 -37.53 27.50 -8.31
CA VAL A 434 -36.52 27.99 -9.27
C VAL A 434 -37.19 28.39 -10.58
N GLY A 435 -38.28 27.73 -10.99
CA GLY A 435 -39.04 28.07 -12.18
C GLY A 435 -38.25 27.98 -13.49
N ILE A 436 -37.22 27.14 -13.57
CA ILE A 436 -36.42 26.93 -14.78
C ILE A 436 -36.70 25.52 -15.28
N ARG A 437 -37.03 25.36 -16.57
CA ARG A 437 -37.36 24.07 -17.19
C ARG A 437 -36.60 23.88 -18.50
N TYR A 438 -36.19 22.64 -18.78
CA TYR A 438 -35.63 22.27 -20.07
C TYR A 438 -36.71 22.01 -21.12
N ARG A 439 -36.44 22.46 -22.35
CA ARG A 439 -37.22 22.20 -23.56
C ARG A 439 -36.24 21.85 -24.69
N SER A 440 -36.66 21.04 -25.67
CA SER A 440 -35.85 20.90 -26.89
C SER A 440 -35.83 22.24 -27.64
N ASP A 441 -34.67 22.69 -28.11
CA ASP A 441 -34.59 23.86 -28.97
C ASP A 441 -35.21 23.58 -30.35
N PRO A 442 -36.21 24.35 -30.81
CA PRO A 442 -36.73 24.23 -32.17
C PRO A 442 -35.87 24.96 -33.21
N SER A 443 -34.98 25.88 -32.81
CA SER A 443 -34.21 26.68 -33.77
C SER A 443 -33.19 25.86 -34.56
N GLY A 444 -32.64 24.81 -33.93
CA GLY A 444 -31.54 24.00 -34.48
C GLY A 444 -30.22 24.78 -34.62
N SER A 445 -30.20 26.04 -34.17
CA SER A 445 -29.09 26.95 -34.34
C SER A 445 -27.95 26.59 -33.40
N ARG A 446 -26.74 26.69 -33.94
CA ARG A 446 -25.52 26.26 -33.27
C ARG A 446 -24.66 27.40 -32.75
N ARG A 447 -24.96 28.64 -33.15
CA ARG A 447 -24.27 29.83 -32.64
C ARG A 447 -25.08 30.43 -31.49
N LEU A 448 -24.39 30.81 -30.43
CA LEU A 448 -24.95 31.56 -29.31
C LEU A 448 -24.51 33.02 -29.41
N THR A 449 -25.32 33.92 -28.88
CA THR A 449 -24.94 35.31 -28.64
C THR A 449 -25.35 35.72 -27.24
N GLY A 450 -24.67 36.73 -26.67
CA GLY A 450 -25.09 37.38 -25.45
C GLY A 450 -26.47 38.02 -25.62
N ALA A 451 -27.32 37.93 -24.61
CA ALA A 451 -28.53 38.74 -24.56
C ALA A 451 -28.17 40.20 -24.21
N TRP A 452 -29.02 41.16 -24.56
CA TRP A 452 -28.75 42.61 -24.45
C TRP A 452 -28.21 43.14 -23.11
N ARG A 453 -28.52 42.49 -21.97
CA ARG A 453 -27.94 42.87 -20.66
C ARG A 453 -26.50 42.41 -20.45
N PHE A 454 -26.09 41.40 -21.20
CA PHE A 454 -24.79 40.73 -21.15
C PHE A 454 -24.00 40.92 -22.46
N GLU A 455 -24.51 41.69 -23.43
CA GLU A 455 -23.86 42.04 -24.71
C GLU A 455 -22.42 42.52 -24.44
N ASN A 456 -22.23 43.62 -23.70
CA ASN A 456 -20.89 44.14 -23.39
C ASN A 456 -19.90 43.13 -22.75
N ALA A 457 -20.37 42.03 -22.16
CA ALA A 457 -19.52 40.98 -21.58
C ALA A 457 -19.23 39.80 -22.56
N LEU A 458 -20.13 39.53 -23.51
CA LEU A 458 -20.16 38.30 -24.32
C LEU A 458 -20.31 38.52 -25.85
N GLU A 459 -20.63 39.73 -26.31
CA GLU A 459 -20.92 40.12 -27.70
C GLU A 459 -19.74 39.93 -28.67
N GLN A 460 -18.52 39.97 -28.15
CA GLN A 460 -17.29 39.78 -28.93
C GLN A 460 -16.85 38.31 -29.03
N LEU A 461 -17.64 37.36 -28.50
CA LEU A 461 -17.29 35.94 -28.45
C LEU A 461 -18.09 35.14 -29.49
N ASP A 462 -17.42 34.44 -30.39
CA ASP A 462 -18.06 33.48 -31.29
C ASP A 462 -18.34 32.16 -30.55
N LEU A 463 -19.52 32.05 -29.96
CA LEU A 463 -19.90 30.89 -29.16
C LEU A 463 -20.63 29.85 -30.01
N GLN A 464 -20.14 28.60 -29.98
CA GLN A 464 -20.63 27.53 -30.83
C GLN A 464 -20.90 26.24 -30.04
N VAL A 465 -22.14 25.76 -30.06
CA VAL A 465 -22.58 24.51 -29.39
C VAL A 465 -23.50 23.69 -30.29
N PRO A 466 -23.58 22.35 -30.14
CA PRO A 466 -24.51 21.54 -30.91
C PRO A 466 -25.98 21.96 -30.75
N PRO A 467 -26.86 21.57 -31.70
CA PRO A 467 -28.31 21.64 -31.50
C PRO A 467 -28.71 20.80 -30.27
N GLY A 468 -29.43 21.39 -29.33
CA GLY A 468 -29.60 20.81 -28.01
C GLY A 468 -30.79 21.38 -27.24
N GLY A 469 -30.57 21.66 -25.96
CA GLY A 469 -31.60 22.24 -25.12
C GLY A 469 -31.86 23.72 -25.44
N ALA A 470 -33.03 24.17 -25.00
CA ALA A 470 -33.34 25.55 -24.65
C ALA A 470 -33.94 25.58 -23.23
N ILE A 471 -33.82 26.72 -22.58
CA ILE A 471 -34.41 27.00 -21.27
C ILE A 471 -35.77 27.69 -21.45
N VAL A 472 -36.73 27.30 -20.61
CA VAL A 472 -37.98 28.03 -20.38
C VAL A 472 -37.96 28.53 -18.94
N VAL A 473 -38.17 29.83 -18.77
CA VAL A 473 -38.34 30.47 -17.45
C VAL A 473 -39.84 30.59 -17.18
N ASP A 474 -40.24 30.20 -15.99
CA ASP A 474 -41.59 30.31 -15.47
C ASP A 474 -41.80 31.68 -14.81
N PRO A 475 -42.84 32.46 -15.18
CA PRO A 475 -43.08 33.78 -14.60
C PRO A 475 -43.41 33.75 -13.10
N GLU A 476 -43.81 32.61 -12.53
CA GLU A 476 -44.08 32.48 -11.09
C GLU A 476 -42.83 32.10 -10.26
N GLY A 477 -41.70 31.80 -10.93
CA GLY A 477 -40.47 31.33 -10.30
C GLY A 477 -39.43 32.43 -10.02
N LEU A 478 -38.17 32.11 -10.29
CA LEU A 478 -37.06 33.05 -10.13
C LEU A 478 -37.13 34.15 -11.20
N GLU A 479 -36.88 35.41 -10.82
CA GLU A 479 -36.60 36.48 -11.79
C GLU A 479 -35.27 36.19 -12.52
N ALA A 480 -35.35 35.40 -13.59
CA ALA A 480 -34.24 35.01 -14.43
C ALA A 480 -34.24 35.81 -15.75
N LEU A 481 -33.13 36.49 -16.00
CA LEU A 481 -32.86 37.29 -17.17
C LEU A 481 -32.17 36.41 -18.24
N PRO A 482 -32.51 36.55 -19.53
CA PRO A 482 -31.71 35.97 -20.61
C PRO A 482 -30.24 36.39 -20.49
N MET A 483 -29.33 35.41 -20.60
CA MET A 483 -27.87 35.59 -20.59
C MET A 483 -27.26 35.20 -21.93
N LEU A 484 -27.63 34.02 -22.44
CA LEU A 484 -27.22 33.49 -23.74
C LEU A 484 -28.46 33.08 -24.54
N VAL A 485 -28.51 33.42 -25.82
CA VAL A 485 -29.61 33.06 -26.74
C VAL A 485 -29.05 32.43 -28.02
N ARG A 486 -29.77 31.46 -28.59
CA ARG A 486 -29.40 30.87 -29.88
C ARG A 486 -29.73 31.86 -31.01
N VAL A 487 -28.76 32.09 -31.91
CA VAL A 487 -28.91 33.04 -33.03
C VAL A 487 -30.04 32.57 -33.95
N GLY A 488 -31.02 33.45 -34.21
CA GLY A 488 -32.18 33.15 -35.07
C GLY A 488 -33.48 32.79 -34.33
N GLY A 489 -33.47 32.72 -32.99
CA GLY A 489 -34.70 32.51 -32.20
C GLY A 489 -34.68 33.27 -30.88
N SER A 490 -35.44 34.36 -30.77
CA SER A 490 -35.55 35.16 -29.53
C SER A 490 -36.15 34.39 -28.35
N GLU A 491 -36.92 33.33 -28.61
CA GLU A 491 -37.47 32.41 -27.59
C GLU A 491 -36.56 31.21 -27.28
N SER A 492 -35.41 31.10 -27.95
CA SER A 492 -34.46 30.00 -27.82
C SER A 492 -33.35 30.37 -26.83
N LEU A 493 -33.74 30.59 -25.57
CA LEU A 493 -32.83 30.86 -24.47
C LEU A 493 -31.89 29.67 -24.28
N TYR A 494 -30.57 29.89 -24.37
CA TYR A 494 -29.57 28.86 -24.03
C TYR A 494 -29.12 28.98 -22.58
N GLY A 495 -28.97 30.21 -22.08
CA GLY A 495 -28.54 30.50 -20.72
C GLY A 495 -29.34 31.62 -20.10
N VAL A 496 -29.63 31.49 -18.81
CA VAL A 496 -30.32 32.51 -18.01
C VAL A 496 -29.59 32.76 -16.70
N HIS A 497 -29.71 33.99 -16.18
CA HIS A 497 -29.11 34.45 -14.93
C HIS A 497 -30.19 35.05 -14.03
N GLY A 498 -30.30 34.58 -12.80
CA GLY A 498 -31.22 35.12 -11.80
C GLY A 498 -30.57 35.21 -10.41
N ARG A 499 -31.25 35.88 -9.48
CA ARG A 499 -30.75 36.10 -8.11
C ARG A 499 -31.63 35.41 -7.09
N LEU A 500 -31.02 34.60 -6.22
CA LEU A 500 -31.73 33.92 -5.13
C LEU A 500 -31.14 34.33 -3.79
N GLY A 501 -31.86 35.18 -3.04
CA GLY A 501 -31.36 35.77 -1.80
C GLY A 501 -30.16 36.69 -2.06
N ARG A 502 -29.01 36.42 -1.42
CA ARG A 502 -27.77 37.18 -1.67
C ARG A 502 -26.95 36.64 -2.85
N GLY A 503 -27.10 35.37 -3.19
CA GLY A 503 -26.35 34.70 -4.25
C GLY A 503 -27.00 34.78 -5.63
N GLN A 504 -26.48 33.98 -6.54
CA GLN A 504 -26.84 33.98 -7.97
C GLN A 504 -27.05 32.55 -8.47
N ILE A 505 -27.94 32.40 -9.46
CA ILE A 505 -28.15 31.16 -10.21
C ILE A 505 -27.96 31.47 -11.69
N MET A 506 -27.02 30.78 -12.32
CA MET A 506 -26.84 30.74 -13.76
C MET A 506 -27.28 29.35 -14.24
N ALA A 507 -28.22 29.27 -15.16
CA ALA A 507 -28.63 28.00 -15.74
C ALA A 507 -28.33 27.98 -17.24
N LEU A 508 -27.80 26.87 -17.73
CA LEU A 508 -27.48 26.58 -19.12
C LEU A 508 -28.25 25.35 -19.59
N ALA A 509 -28.67 25.37 -20.86
CA ALA A 509 -29.56 24.40 -21.46
C ALA A 509 -29.00 22.97 -21.53
N ASP A 510 -27.67 22.84 -21.49
CA ASP A 510 -26.93 21.59 -21.55
C ASP A 510 -25.49 21.78 -21.02
N GLU A 511 -24.72 20.69 -20.98
CA GLU A 511 -23.34 20.64 -20.48
C GLU A 511 -22.28 21.10 -21.50
N HIS A 512 -22.67 21.40 -22.74
CA HIS A 512 -21.74 21.46 -23.89
C HIS A 512 -20.55 22.40 -23.67
N LEU A 513 -20.76 23.61 -23.14
CA LEU A 513 -19.68 24.57 -22.87
C LEU A 513 -18.62 24.06 -21.87
N PHE A 514 -18.97 23.10 -21.01
CA PHE A 514 -18.09 22.53 -19.99
C PHE A 514 -17.33 21.27 -20.43
N THR A 515 -17.29 20.99 -21.74
CA THR A 515 -16.59 19.83 -22.30
C THR A 515 -15.30 20.18 -23.03
N ASN A 516 -14.35 19.24 -23.07
CA ASN A 516 -13.03 19.42 -23.68
C ASN A 516 -13.13 19.77 -25.17
N ILE A 517 -14.07 19.16 -25.90
CA ILE A 517 -14.29 19.45 -27.32
C ILE A 517 -14.84 20.87 -27.57
N ALA A 518 -15.54 21.47 -26.61
CA ALA A 518 -16.02 22.86 -26.72
C ALA A 518 -14.84 23.84 -26.82
N LEU A 519 -13.72 23.55 -26.17
CA LEU A 519 -12.51 24.38 -26.17
C LEU A 519 -11.82 24.45 -27.54
N ALA A 520 -12.16 23.56 -28.48
CA ALA A 520 -11.67 23.59 -29.86
C ALA A 520 -12.49 24.50 -30.79
N LEU A 521 -13.56 25.14 -30.30
CA LEU A 521 -14.57 25.81 -31.14
C LEU A 521 -14.84 27.24 -30.67
N GLY A 522 -14.53 28.19 -31.56
CA GLY A 522 -14.73 29.62 -31.33
C GLY A 522 -14.14 30.09 -30.00
N ASP A 523 -14.89 30.94 -29.30
CA ASP A 523 -14.48 31.56 -28.03
C ASP A 523 -15.11 30.89 -26.79
N ASN A 524 -15.60 29.65 -26.93
CA ASN A 524 -16.29 28.91 -25.86
C ASN A 524 -15.50 28.87 -24.54
N GLY A 525 -14.18 28.65 -24.60
CA GLY A 525 -13.33 28.61 -23.41
C GLY A 525 -13.26 29.96 -22.69
N GLU A 526 -13.14 31.06 -23.44
CA GLU A 526 -13.12 32.42 -22.89
C GLU A 526 -14.48 32.79 -22.29
N ALA A 527 -15.61 32.33 -22.87
CA ALA A 527 -16.92 32.48 -22.23
C ALA A 527 -17.01 31.74 -20.89
N VAL A 528 -16.51 30.50 -20.78
CA VAL A 528 -16.51 29.76 -19.50
C VAL A 528 -15.67 30.49 -18.46
N VAL A 529 -14.49 31.01 -18.84
CA VAL A 529 -13.66 31.85 -17.96
C VAL A 529 -14.45 33.08 -17.49
N ARG A 530 -15.10 33.83 -18.40
CA ARG A 530 -15.87 35.04 -18.04
C ARG A 530 -17.10 34.76 -17.18
N ILE A 531 -17.79 33.63 -17.41
CA ILE A 531 -18.95 33.20 -16.61
C ILE A 531 -18.53 32.91 -15.15
N LEU A 532 -17.33 32.35 -14.93
CA LEU A 532 -16.87 31.92 -13.60
C LEU A 532 -16.00 32.97 -12.88
N THR A 533 -15.35 33.88 -13.61
CA THR A 533 -14.44 34.90 -13.03
C THR A 533 -15.18 35.81 -12.04
N GLY A 534 -14.51 36.18 -10.94
CA GLY A 534 -14.98 37.18 -9.98
C GLY A 534 -15.85 36.66 -8.84
N HIS A 535 -16.08 35.34 -8.75
CA HIS A 535 -17.03 34.75 -7.81
C HIS A 535 -16.39 33.86 -6.72
N GLY A 536 -15.06 33.79 -6.64
CA GLY A 536 -14.31 32.99 -5.66
C GLY A 536 -13.93 31.58 -6.16
N PRO A 537 -13.49 30.67 -5.26
CA PRO A 537 -13.10 29.30 -5.62
C PRO A 537 -14.25 28.53 -6.28
N VAL A 538 -13.93 27.77 -7.33
CA VAL A 538 -14.86 27.01 -8.14
C VAL A 538 -14.79 25.52 -7.80
N GLN A 539 -15.94 24.91 -7.51
CA GLN A 539 -16.06 23.45 -7.41
C GLN A 539 -16.98 22.90 -8.50
N ILE A 540 -16.48 21.93 -9.27
CA ILE A 540 -17.24 21.23 -10.31
C ILE A 540 -17.78 19.91 -9.76
N CYS A 541 -19.10 19.80 -9.70
CA CYS A 541 -19.86 18.61 -9.38
C CYS A 541 -20.14 17.80 -10.64
N THR A 542 -19.84 16.51 -10.58
CA THR A 542 -20.11 15.51 -11.63
C THR A 542 -20.75 14.27 -11.00
N SER A 543 -20.99 13.20 -11.76
CA SER A 543 -21.47 11.90 -11.24
C SER A 543 -20.69 11.31 -10.03
N TRP A 544 -19.50 11.83 -9.73
CA TRP A 544 -18.67 11.46 -8.57
C TRP A 544 -18.92 12.30 -7.30
N THR A 545 -19.77 13.32 -7.36
CA THR A 545 -20.17 14.14 -6.21
C THR A 545 -20.92 13.26 -5.21
N GLY A 546 -20.54 13.30 -3.93
CA GLY A 546 -21.03 12.37 -2.92
C GLY A 546 -20.77 10.89 -3.24
N ALA A 547 -19.82 10.55 -4.11
CA ALA A 547 -19.38 9.16 -4.31
C ALA A 547 -18.35 8.75 -3.25
N ALA A 548 -17.51 9.69 -2.79
CA ALA A 548 -16.73 9.49 -1.57
C ALA A 548 -17.67 9.13 -0.41
N ALA A 549 -17.23 8.18 0.39
CA ALA A 549 -17.89 7.85 1.64
C ALA A 549 -17.54 8.90 2.70
N SER A 550 -18.49 9.22 3.57
CA SER A 550 -18.29 10.13 4.71
C SER A 550 -17.28 9.61 5.74
N SER A 551 -17.01 8.29 5.72
CA SER A 551 -16.07 7.63 6.62
C SER A 551 -15.34 6.46 5.94
N PRO A 552 -14.14 6.07 6.44
CA PRO A 552 -13.42 4.89 5.93
C PRO A 552 -14.25 3.59 6.00
N PHE A 553 -15.06 3.42 7.05
CA PHE A 553 -15.95 2.27 7.21
C PHE A 553 -17.05 2.24 6.15
N GLU A 554 -17.66 3.38 5.86
CA GLU A 554 -18.61 3.49 4.77
C GLU A 554 -17.93 3.27 3.41
N SER A 555 -16.67 3.66 3.22
CA SER A 555 -15.93 3.38 1.99
C SER A 555 -15.72 1.88 1.78
N VAL A 556 -15.33 1.15 2.83
CA VAL A 556 -15.26 -0.33 2.85
C VAL A 556 -16.63 -0.95 2.55
N HIS A 557 -17.70 -0.36 3.09
CA HIS A 557 -19.07 -0.86 2.92
C HIS A 557 -19.60 -0.65 1.51
N ARG A 558 -19.48 0.57 0.96
CA ARG A 558 -19.83 0.92 -0.44
C ARG A 558 -19.02 0.08 -1.44
N ALA A 559 -17.74 -0.19 -1.14
CA ALA A 559 -16.88 -1.10 -1.92
C ALA A 559 -17.24 -2.59 -1.79
N LYS A 560 -18.22 -2.97 -0.95
CA LYS A 560 -18.62 -4.35 -0.64
C LYS A 560 -17.47 -5.22 -0.08
N LEU A 561 -16.47 -4.60 0.55
CA LEU A 561 -15.33 -5.28 1.17
C LEU A 561 -15.59 -5.74 2.61
N THR A 562 -16.69 -5.29 3.23
CA THR A 562 -17.16 -5.72 4.56
C THR A 562 -17.06 -7.24 4.81
N PRO A 563 -17.58 -8.14 3.94
CA PRO A 563 -17.47 -9.58 4.16
C PRO A 563 -16.02 -10.08 4.13
N LEU A 564 -15.14 -9.52 3.30
CA LEU A 564 -13.72 -9.90 3.24
C LEU A 564 -12.99 -9.50 4.52
N ILE A 565 -13.22 -8.28 5.01
CA ILE A 565 -12.62 -7.82 6.28
C ILE A 565 -13.17 -8.63 7.46
N ALA A 566 -14.47 -8.94 7.49
CA ALA A 566 -15.06 -9.80 8.51
C ALA A 566 -14.46 -11.22 8.50
N GLN A 567 -14.26 -11.82 7.32
CA GLN A 567 -13.57 -13.11 7.16
C GLN A 567 -12.12 -13.06 7.65
N LEU A 568 -11.39 -11.99 7.35
CA LEU A 568 -9.99 -11.83 7.76
C LEU A 568 -9.87 -11.61 9.27
N LEU A 569 -10.77 -10.83 9.88
CA LEU A 569 -10.87 -10.68 11.34
C LEU A 569 -11.25 -11.99 12.04
N LEU A 570 -12.18 -12.77 11.46
CA LEU A 570 -12.55 -14.09 11.98
C LEU A 570 -11.36 -15.06 11.91
N LEU A 571 -10.62 -15.10 10.79
CA LEU A 571 -9.44 -15.94 10.63
C LEU A 571 -8.32 -15.52 11.60
N LEU A 572 -8.12 -14.21 11.80
CA LEU A 572 -7.19 -13.68 12.79
C LEU A 572 -7.59 -14.08 14.23
N ALA A 573 -8.88 -13.99 14.57
CA ALA A 573 -9.40 -14.42 15.87
C ALA A 573 -9.21 -15.92 16.09
N LEU A 574 -9.53 -16.75 15.09
CA LEU A 574 -9.28 -18.20 15.12
C LEU A 574 -7.80 -18.52 15.25
N PHE A 575 -6.92 -17.77 14.58
CA PHE A 575 -5.46 -17.93 14.71
C PHE A 575 -4.97 -17.63 16.13
N PHE A 576 -5.43 -16.54 16.76
CA PHE A 576 -5.07 -16.23 18.15
C PHE A 576 -5.66 -17.24 19.14
N LEU A 577 -6.89 -17.72 18.90
CA LEU A 577 -7.50 -18.79 19.71
C LEU A 577 -6.71 -20.09 19.60
N TRP A 578 -6.28 -20.46 18.39
CA TRP A 578 -5.51 -21.67 18.10
C TRP A 578 -4.07 -21.61 18.62
N LYS A 579 -3.38 -20.47 18.49
CA LYS A 579 -2.00 -20.31 18.98
C LYS A 579 -1.91 -20.31 20.50
N GLY A 580 -3.04 -20.21 21.19
CA GLY A 580 -3.14 -20.09 22.64
C GLY A 580 -2.79 -18.69 23.09
N ILE A 581 -3.80 -17.92 23.53
CA ILE A 581 -3.55 -16.70 24.30
C ILE A 581 -2.87 -17.14 25.60
N ALA A 582 -1.63 -16.72 25.81
CA ALA A 582 -0.85 -17.06 27.00
C ALA A 582 -1.42 -16.31 28.23
N PHE A 583 -2.48 -16.86 28.83
CA PHE A 583 -3.09 -16.35 30.05
C PHE A 583 -2.21 -16.66 31.27
N GLY A 584 -1.14 -15.87 31.43
CA GLY A 584 -0.28 -15.87 32.61
C GLY A 584 1.04 -15.15 32.37
N GLN A 585 1.60 -14.52 33.42
CA GLN A 585 3.00 -14.13 33.39
C GLN A 585 3.87 -15.38 33.23
N LEU A 586 4.67 -15.43 32.17
CA LEU A 586 5.74 -16.42 32.05
C LEU A 586 6.68 -16.20 33.23
N ARG A 587 6.69 -17.14 34.19
CA ARG A 587 7.70 -17.15 35.25
C ARG A 587 9.02 -17.54 34.62
N ASP A 588 9.95 -16.58 34.54
CA ASP A 588 11.32 -16.90 34.20
C ASP A 588 11.87 -17.94 35.18
N PRO A 589 12.54 -19.01 34.69
CA PRO A 589 13.20 -19.95 35.57
C PRO A 589 14.31 -19.22 36.35
N ALA A 590 14.35 -19.41 37.66
CA ALA A 590 15.21 -18.64 38.56
C ALA A 590 16.67 -18.58 38.06
N GLU A 591 17.16 -17.35 37.83
CA GLU A 591 18.48 -17.09 37.27
C GLU A 591 19.58 -17.72 38.15
N LYS A 592 20.22 -18.78 37.66
CA LYS A 592 21.40 -19.37 38.30
C LYS A 592 22.62 -18.50 38.02
N THR A 593 22.78 -17.45 38.83
CA THR A 593 23.97 -16.57 38.80
C THR A 593 25.27 -17.38 38.81
N ARG A 594 26.20 -16.99 37.95
CA ARG A 594 27.49 -17.65 37.77
C ARG A 594 28.30 -17.56 39.06
N ARG A 595 28.50 -18.69 39.75
CA ARG A 595 29.43 -18.76 40.90
C ARG A 595 30.81 -18.27 40.48
N ARG A 596 31.50 -17.53 41.35
CA ARG A 596 32.76 -16.86 41.01
C ARG A 596 33.80 -17.91 40.66
N PHE A 597 34.73 -17.61 39.74
CA PHE A 597 35.79 -18.57 39.37
C PHE A 597 36.59 -19.06 40.59
N ALA A 598 36.79 -18.18 41.59
CA ALA A 598 37.37 -18.52 42.88
C ALA A 598 36.61 -19.63 43.63
N ASP A 599 35.29 -19.73 43.51
CA ASP A 599 34.48 -20.79 44.13
C ASP A 599 34.73 -22.14 43.43
N HIS A 600 34.92 -22.13 42.11
CA HIS A 600 35.30 -23.33 41.35
C HIS A 600 36.72 -23.78 41.70
N VAL A 601 37.70 -22.88 41.73
CA VAL A 601 39.08 -23.19 42.17
C VAL A 601 39.09 -23.71 43.61
N ARG A 602 38.31 -23.12 44.52
CA ARG A 602 38.16 -23.60 45.91
C ARG A 602 37.50 -24.98 45.96
N ALA A 603 36.49 -25.26 45.14
CA ALA A 603 35.86 -26.57 45.05
C ALA A 603 36.82 -27.65 44.54
N VAL A 604 37.60 -27.35 43.49
CA VAL A 604 38.65 -28.24 42.96
C VAL A 604 39.74 -28.47 44.01
N GLY A 605 40.20 -27.43 44.71
CA GLY A 605 41.15 -27.55 45.81
C GLY A 605 40.62 -28.43 46.96
N LEU A 606 39.35 -28.26 47.34
CA LEU A 606 38.68 -29.12 48.32
C LEU A 606 38.56 -30.57 47.84
N GLN A 607 38.39 -30.81 46.54
CA GLN A 607 38.35 -32.16 45.96
C GLN A 607 39.72 -32.84 46.03
N TYR A 608 40.81 -32.14 45.67
CA TYR A 608 42.18 -32.65 45.87
C TYR A 608 42.50 -32.92 47.34
N ALA A 609 42.06 -32.04 48.26
CA ALA A 609 42.22 -32.24 49.70
C ALA A 609 41.46 -33.47 50.21
N ARG A 610 40.19 -33.66 49.80
CA ARG A 610 39.39 -34.85 50.14
C ARG A 610 39.99 -36.13 49.58
N ALA A 611 40.49 -36.11 48.35
CA ALA A 611 41.19 -37.23 47.72
C ALA A 611 42.59 -37.50 48.31
N ARG A 612 43.07 -36.67 49.25
CA ARG A 612 44.45 -36.68 49.78
C ARG A 612 45.53 -36.59 48.69
N ALA A 613 45.18 -36.05 47.53
CA ALA A 613 46.00 -35.97 46.33
C ALA A 613 46.80 -34.65 46.25
N SER A 614 47.22 -34.10 47.40
CA SER A 614 47.95 -32.83 47.48
C SER A 614 49.31 -32.89 46.78
N ALA A 615 50.00 -34.04 46.79
CA ALA A 615 51.23 -34.25 46.04
C ALA A 615 51.05 -34.17 44.52
N HIS A 616 49.91 -34.65 44.00
CA HIS A 616 49.60 -34.55 42.56
C HIS A 616 49.27 -33.10 42.17
N ALA A 617 48.47 -32.40 42.97
CA ALA A 617 48.18 -30.97 42.77
C ALA A 617 49.46 -30.11 42.82
N LEU A 618 50.36 -30.39 43.79
CA LEU A 618 51.66 -29.75 43.90
C LEU A 618 52.53 -30.03 42.66
N GLY A 619 52.60 -31.28 42.20
CA GLY A 619 53.40 -31.64 41.03
C GLY A 619 52.90 -30.99 39.74
N ALA A 620 51.58 -30.91 39.55
CA ALA A 620 50.98 -30.19 38.43
C ALA A 620 51.29 -28.68 38.48
N TYR A 621 51.19 -28.05 39.66
CA TYR A 621 51.54 -26.65 39.84
C TYR A 621 53.04 -26.38 39.63
N ALA A 622 53.90 -27.24 40.18
CA ALA A 622 55.35 -27.14 40.04
C ALA A 622 55.80 -27.28 38.58
N ARG A 623 55.21 -28.21 37.82
CA ARG A 623 55.48 -28.36 36.38
C ARG A 623 55.12 -27.08 35.61
N TRP A 624 53.90 -26.56 35.82
CA TRP A 624 53.44 -25.31 35.20
C TRP A 624 54.35 -24.12 35.57
N ALA A 625 54.77 -24.01 36.83
CA ALA A 625 55.67 -22.96 37.28
C ALA A 625 57.05 -23.08 36.60
N LEU A 626 57.63 -24.28 36.53
CA LEU A 626 58.90 -24.54 35.85
C LEU A 626 58.84 -24.24 34.35
N GLU A 627 57.74 -24.59 33.67
CA GLU A 627 57.51 -24.22 32.26
C GLU A 627 57.48 -22.69 32.09
N ARG A 628 56.74 -21.96 32.93
CA ARG A 628 56.65 -20.49 32.88
C ARG A 628 57.97 -19.79 33.22
N LEU A 629 58.79 -20.36 34.09
CA LEU A 629 60.14 -19.87 34.38
C LEU A 629 61.08 -20.11 33.18
N ARG A 630 61.02 -21.29 32.54
CA ARG A 630 61.80 -21.64 31.34
C ARG A 630 61.39 -20.84 30.10
N GLU A 631 60.13 -20.45 29.96
CA GLU A 631 59.66 -19.57 28.88
C GLU A 631 60.22 -18.14 29.00
N ARG A 632 60.33 -17.61 30.23
CA ARG A 632 60.74 -16.23 30.50
C ARG A 632 62.26 -16.01 30.45
N VAL A 633 63.05 -17.07 30.43
CA VAL A 633 64.52 -17.02 30.46
C VAL A 633 65.08 -17.51 29.11
N PRO A 634 65.89 -16.71 28.40
CA PRO A 634 66.47 -17.13 27.12
C PRO A 634 67.24 -18.45 27.23
N ARG A 635 66.86 -19.43 26.40
CA ARG A 635 67.38 -20.80 26.45
C ARG A 635 68.89 -20.83 26.16
N GLY A 636 69.66 -21.31 27.14
CA GLY A 636 71.02 -21.79 26.92
C GLY A 636 71.02 -23.12 26.14
N ARG A 637 72.18 -23.57 25.67
CA ARG A 637 72.28 -24.75 24.79
C ARG A 637 72.03 -26.07 25.52
N GLN A 638 72.06 -26.08 26.84
CA GLN A 638 71.59 -27.17 27.72
C GLN A 638 70.83 -26.54 28.89
N SER A 639 69.66 -27.07 29.24
CA SER A 639 68.74 -26.43 30.21
C SER A 639 68.97 -26.95 31.63
N ASP A 640 70.15 -26.70 32.19
CA ASP A 640 70.42 -27.08 33.60
C ASP A 640 69.63 -26.18 34.57
N LEU A 641 69.21 -26.74 35.70
CA LEU A 641 68.46 -26.01 36.72
C LEU A 641 69.32 -24.95 37.42
N ASP A 642 70.63 -25.17 37.52
CA ASP A 642 71.56 -24.20 38.11
C ASP A 642 71.80 -23.00 37.16
N GLU A 643 71.90 -23.20 35.84
CA GLU A 643 71.94 -22.07 34.86
C GLU A 643 70.62 -21.27 34.89
N LEU A 644 69.49 -21.94 35.08
CA LEU A 644 68.20 -21.27 35.28
C LEU A 644 68.17 -20.49 36.59
N ALA A 645 68.71 -21.03 37.68
CA ALA A 645 68.79 -20.36 38.97
C ALA A 645 69.64 -19.08 38.92
N ASP A 646 70.82 -19.13 38.28
CA ASP A 646 71.69 -17.97 38.11
C ASP A 646 71.00 -16.84 37.33
N LYS A 647 70.41 -17.16 36.17
CA LYS A 647 69.68 -16.17 35.36
C LYS A 647 68.44 -15.60 36.07
N LEU A 648 67.79 -16.41 36.90
CA LEU A 648 66.67 -15.95 37.72
C LEU A 648 67.14 -15.07 38.90
N SER A 649 68.29 -15.34 39.51
CA SER A 649 68.83 -14.56 40.64
C SER A 649 69.04 -13.09 40.28
N VAL A 650 69.65 -12.82 39.11
CA VAL A 650 69.84 -11.48 38.57
C VAL A 650 68.51 -10.74 38.36
N ARG A 651 67.44 -11.46 38.01
CA ARG A 651 66.13 -10.88 37.71
C ARG A 651 65.21 -10.75 38.93
N SER A 652 65.25 -11.66 39.89
CA SER A 652 64.40 -11.64 41.09
C SER A 652 65.04 -10.93 42.29
N GLY A 653 66.37 -10.88 42.35
CA GLY A 653 67.13 -10.41 43.52
C GLY A 653 67.26 -11.44 44.65
N TRP A 654 66.82 -12.68 44.46
CA TRP A 654 67.01 -13.77 45.41
C TRP A 654 68.40 -14.41 45.21
N ARG A 655 68.94 -15.10 46.22
CA ARG A 655 70.25 -15.79 46.09
C ARG A 655 70.12 -16.97 45.12
N ALA A 656 71.10 -17.16 44.23
CA ALA A 656 71.09 -18.26 43.27
C ALA A 656 70.94 -19.63 43.95
N GLU A 657 71.63 -19.84 45.08
CA GLU A 657 71.54 -21.04 45.93
C GLU A 657 70.09 -21.35 46.38
N GLU A 658 69.34 -20.32 46.79
CA GLU A 658 67.95 -20.44 47.26
C GLU A 658 67.01 -20.78 46.11
N ILE A 659 67.20 -20.15 44.94
CA ILE A 659 66.44 -20.45 43.73
C ILE A 659 66.75 -21.87 43.25
N ALA A 660 68.02 -22.27 43.21
CA ALA A 660 68.44 -23.60 42.78
C ALA A 660 67.85 -24.70 43.70
N ALA A 661 67.86 -24.47 45.02
CA ALA A 661 67.17 -25.32 45.97
C ALA A 661 65.66 -25.38 45.72
N LEU A 662 65.00 -24.24 45.48
CA LEU A 662 63.57 -24.18 45.19
C LEU A 662 63.20 -24.91 43.89
N LEU A 663 64.00 -24.74 42.83
CA LEU A 663 63.83 -25.39 41.53
C LEU A 663 64.01 -26.91 41.64
N ARG A 664 65.00 -27.38 42.41
CA ARG A 664 65.19 -28.82 42.69
C ARG A 664 63.99 -29.41 43.44
N HIS A 665 63.46 -28.74 44.46
CA HIS A 665 62.25 -29.18 45.16
C HIS A 665 61.02 -29.17 44.24
N ALA A 666 60.87 -28.17 43.37
CA ALA A 666 59.79 -28.09 42.39
C ALA A 666 59.88 -29.22 41.34
N GLN A 667 61.08 -29.52 40.85
CA GLN A 667 61.32 -30.61 39.90
C GLN A 667 61.00 -31.96 40.55
N ALA A 668 61.51 -32.23 41.76
CA ALA A 668 61.20 -33.44 42.53
C ALA A 668 59.69 -33.61 42.80
N ALA A 669 58.98 -32.52 43.10
CA ALA A 669 57.52 -32.54 43.27
C ALA A 669 56.77 -32.79 41.95
N SER A 670 57.21 -32.19 40.84
CA SER A 670 56.70 -32.48 39.49
C SER A 670 56.87 -33.95 39.13
N ASP A 671 58.04 -34.52 39.38
CA ASP A 671 58.36 -35.91 39.02
C ASP A 671 57.57 -36.91 39.89
N ALA A 672 57.48 -36.65 41.20
CA ALA A 672 56.62 -37.41 42.10
C ALA A 672 55.13 -37.34 41.72
N GLY A 673 54.64 -36.16 41.32
CA GLY A 673 53.27 -35.97 40.84
C GLY A 673 52.99 -36.63 39.48
N SER A 674 54.04 -36.84 38.66
CA SER A 674 53.96 -37.52 37.36
C SER A 674 53.87 -39.04 37.49
N GLY A 675 54.60 -39.64 38.43
CA GLY A 675 54.52 -41.08 38.73
C GLY A 675 53.24 -41.50 39.45
N ALA A 676 52.57 -40.57 40.13
CA ALA A 676 51.30 -40.79 40.83
C ALA A 676 50.10 -40.88 39.87
N SER A 677 50.08 -41.91 39.02
CA SER A 677 48.88 -42.30 38.27
C SER A 677 47.74 -42.64 39.22
N LEU A 678 46.54 -42.11 38.98
CA LEU A 678 45.31 -42.35 39.75
C LEU A 678 44.73 -43.77 39.50
N ARG A 679 45.56 -44.82 39.63
CA ARG A 679 45.10 -46.21 39.57
C ARG A 679 44.37 -46.58 40.86
N PRO A 680 43.07 -46.97 40.85
CA PRO A 680 42.29 -47.27 42.06
C PRO A 680 42.66 -48.60 42.77
N SER A 681 43.87 -49.12 42.56
CA SER A 681 44.18 -50.56 42.68
C SER A 681 44.49 -51.07 44.10
N SER A 682 44.52 -50.22 45.13
CA SER A 682 44.94 -50.62 46.49
C SER A 682 43.87 -50.48 47.58
N LEU A 683 42.64 -50.03 47.25
CA LEU A 683 41.56 -49.82 48.24
C LEU A 683 40.76 -51.08 48.62
N ARG A 684 41.27 -52.29 48.34
CA ARG A 684 40.56 -53.56 48.57
C ARG A 684 41.34 -54.63 49.35
N ALA A 685 42.39 -54.26 50.07
CA ALA A 685 43.15 -55.17 50.94
C ALA A 685 43.27 -54.63 52.37
N GLY A 686 42.78 -55.39 53.35
CA GLY A 686 43.17 -55.25 54.77
C GLY A 686 42.39 -54.23 55.62
N LEU A 687 41.17 -54.59 56.05
CA LEU A 687 40.58 -54.06 57.28
C LEU A 687 41.10 -54.89 58.47
N GLU A 688 42.19 -54.47 59.10
CA GLU A 688 42.64 -54.94 60.42
C GLU A 688 43.33 -53.76 61.14
N PRO A 689 42.69 -53.11 62.14
CA PRO A 689 43.23 -51.92 62.79
C PRO A 689 44.19 -52.29 63.93
N SER A 690 45.46 -52.51 63.62
CA SER A 690 46.48 -52.68 64.66
C SER A 690 46.76 -51.37 65.42
N ALA A 691 46.89 -51.48 66.75
CA ALA A 691 47.04 -50.32 67.65
C ALA A 691 48.35 -49.52 67.47
N GLN A 692 49.23 -49.90 66.53
CA GLN A 692 50.43 -49.13 66.16
C GLN A 692 50.12 -47.94 65.25
N ALA A 693 48.96 -47.90 64.57
CA ALA A 693 48.61 -46.83 63.63
C ALA A 693 48.51 -45.42 64.26
N LEU A 694 48.25 -45.32 65.57
CA LEU A 694 48.13 -44.03 66.26
C LEU A 694 49.47 -43.34 66.56
N ARG A 695 50.60 -44.06 66.54
CA ARG A 695 51.94 -43.49 66.84
C ARG A 695 52.73 -43.03 65.61
N LEU A 696 52.11 -43.02 64.43
CA LEU A 696 52.72 -42.56 63.16
C LEU A 696 51.93 -41.43 62.47
N MET A 697 51.06 -40.72 63.20
CA MET A 697 50.26 -39.61 62.63
C MET A 697 50.91 -38.22 62.73
N GLU A 698 51.85 -37.98 63.65
CA GLU A 698 52.50 -36.66 63.79
C GLU A 698 53.37 -36.18 62.60
N PRO A 699 54.09 -37.01 61.80
CA PRO A 699 54.91 -36.46 60.70
C PRO A 699 54.10 -35.96 59.49
N LYS A 700 52.79 -36.28 59.40
CA LYS A 700 51.99 -35.89 58.23
C LYS A 700 51.64 -34.40 58.17
N GLN A 701 51.64 -33.70 59.31
CA GLN A 701 51.32 -32.28 59.35
C GLN A 701 52.50 -31.42 58.84
N GLN A 702 53.73 -31.80 59.17
CA GLN A 702 54.96 -31.12 58.68
C GLN A 702 55.08 -31.18 57.15
N HIS A 703 54.85 -32.35 56.53
CA HIS A 703 54.86 -32.47 55.06
C HIS A 703 53.81 -31.59 54.38
N SER A 704 52.61 -31.43 54.96
CA SER A 704 51.61 -30.54 54.39
C SER A 704 52.01 -29.06 54.45
N GLN A 705 52.69 -28.63 55.51
CA GLN A 705 53.21 -27.26 55.64
C GLN A 705 54.34 -26.99 54.64
N GLN A 706 55.29 -27.93 54.49
CA GLN A 706 56.37 -27.84 53.49
C GLN A 706 55.84 -27.68 52.06
N HIS A 707 54.76 -28.42 51.71
CA HIS A 707 54.14 -28.30 50.38
C HIS A 707 53.47 -26.95 50.14
N VAL A 708 52.86 -26.35 51.17
CA VAL A 708 52.27 -25.00 51.07
C VAL A 708 53.36 -23.93 50.94
N GLU A 709 54.44 -24.01 51.72
CA GLU A 709 55.56 -23.08 51.63
C GLU A 709 56.23 -23.14 50.25
N LEU A 710 56.44 -24.34 49.70
CA LEU A 710 56.98 -24.53 48.35
C LEU A 710 56.11 -23.86 47.27
N MET A 711 54.78 -24.03 47.32
CA MET A 711 53.89 -23.34 46.37
C MET A 711 53.93 -21.82 46.53
N GLN A 712 53.96 -21.31 47.76
CA GLN A 712 54.00 -19.88 48.02
C GLN A 712 55.31 -19.25 47.49
N ARG A 713 56.47 -19.83 47.80
CA ARG A 713 57.78 -19.35 47.30
C ARG A 713 57.86 -19.40 45.76
N LEU A 714 57.31 -20.44 45.12
CA LEU A 714 57.21 -20.52 43.65
C LEU A 714 56.31 -19.43 43.07
N ALA A 715 55.14 -19.18 43.68
CA ALA A 715 54.23 -18.11 43.26
C ALA A 715 54.88 -16.72 43.38
N GLU A 716 55.57 -16.46 44.49
CA GLU A 716 56.31 -15.22 44.74
C GLU A 716 57.42 -15.00 43.69
N LEU A 717 58.19 -16.05 43.36
CA LEU A 717 59.22 -15.99 42.33
C LEU A 717 58.63 -15.69 40.93
N VAL A 718 57.55 -16.37 40.54
CA VAL A 718 56.85 -16.12 39.26
C VAL A 718 56.25 -14.71 39.20
N ALA A 719 55.72 -14.19 40.32
CA ALA A 719 55.17 -12.84 40.42
C ALA A 719 56.25 -11.74 40.42
N ALA A 720 57.40 -11.97 41.05
CA ALA A 720 58.54 -11.05 41.02
C ALA A 720 59.06 -10.82 39.58
N LEU A 721 59.08 -11.89 38.77
CA LEU A 721 59.48 -11.82 37.36
C LEU A 721 58.44 -11.15 36.45
N GLY A 722 57.15 -11.18 36.83
CA GLY A 722 56.10 -10.47 36.10
C GLY A 722 56.26 -8.95 36.22
N ARG A 723 56.37 -8.45 37.46
CA ARG A 723 56.38 -7.01 37.78
C ARG A 723 57.55 -6.22 37.17
N ARG A 724 58.68 -6.86 36.85
CA ARG A 724 59.83 -6.20 36.19
C ARG A 724 59.76 -6.23 34.65
N GLY A 725 58.90 -7.06 34.06
CA GLY A 725 58.74 -7.16 32.61
C GLY A 725 57.81 -6.11 32.00
N GLU A 726 57.07 -5.36 32.83
CA GLU A 726 56.18 -4.26 32.41
C GLU A 726 56.85 -2.88 32.57
N SER A 727 58.05 -2.83 33.15
CA SER A 727 58.82 -1.60 33.39
C SER A 727 60.01 -1.40 32.44
N SER A 728 60.06 -2.17 31.34
CA SER A 728 61.09 -2.14 30.29
C SER A 728 60.47 -2.34 28.92
#